data_AF-A0A497J979-F1
#
_entry.id   AF-A0A497J979-F1
#
_cell.length_a   1.000
_cell.length_b   1.000
_cell.length_c   1.000
_cell.angle_alpha   90.00
_cell.angle_beta   90.00
_cell.angle_gamma   90.00
#
_symmetry.space_group_name_H-M   'P 1'
#
loop_
_entity.id
_entity.type
_entity.pdbx_description
1 polymer ?
#
loop_
_entity_poly.entity_id
_entity_poly.type
_entity_poly.pdbx_seq_one_letter_code
_entity_poly.pdbx_strand_id
1 'polypeptide(L)'
;MESPINMTWASDFLNDTLNTSTYNETEGWITGVNETFVVEEMEASANETLEDILADPELSNRTFMQLFGYWELNKEESNFLPSTLPYDVVSVLDVYSEIPDEYYHKIRFKISSIDYTVNSSEVAGKRVTISFIPATAADEQLIEEAGGILNVTPYLVNMKPVLMIDGETVAEGSAITLGDSLTFTTEFTNEYLSDFSSTSNTFTVGAYYAIVFNMGKVPSRLLEEETANLMMTSYRISLNETSIMNETIIKDETIGQLLYLNGLTYFYQSDFLSEVQSLPDHIRWYRPTPAQAITSVDWKVWYDWLGNPVDLDAGGMGVDVDRNVIASVGKDNNVTSSFMFSTGTAGSALEHGIFEQLYDVPSVSAVKILEEANNRSIPIYTINQTNLDDVLPILQLPDYIKNWIESDVNAGRVVIVPEQEIQIEDWEGVGWIVFDPDTGAGAYYISGGLAGKLAGGAWTKIKGWFNKFGEKIADILALFSPHGAIIKTIYDGIMTPLKVYELVTEGKVSGWEWPVLIFCADVLYPFAIVEAILSIICAFAPEPVVSKGGSLFFGILAIATSWSMGSLLNWIEEHNPTFSSIIKGKYAPSTVITQAKPQQSFTHNPLSFKASNSTDPIARGKEWLTNAQTSEGYWGYKSSVKHTSFAIMALSEQGYDVSNATAWIAGHQNPDGSFSDLQSTCFAVWALSKAGIENENGTNFILSAQNPDGSWGDHLNTSLAIIALNNSGITISNDTINWLLDAPNVDGGWGVQKSQTFDTALALKALNLTGISAEENETKKGIAWLEYHQSADGGWVYEDSSALALDVLLLLNSSWNATSAVQWLLDRENPDNGWGIDRSQTYVTALVVSSLLKVDPSLAVNGTQWLLDNQNPDGGWGFSREYNSGFLRDTALAGDVMSSGSAANWISAQQKPDGGWENVDHTSRAVIF
;
A
#
# COMPACT_ATOMS: atom_id res chain seq x y z
N MET A 1 0.64 -30.39 36.51
CA MET A 1 -0.04 -29.42 37.38
C MET A 1 -1.45 -29.31 36.84
N GLU A 2 -2.45 -29.69 37.63
CA GLU A 2 -3.84 -29.42 37.27
C GLU A 2 -3.99 -27.89 37.21
N SER A 3 -4.38 -27.34 36.05
CA SER A 3 -4.56 -25.89 35.87
C SER A 3 -5.57 -25.35 36.90
N PRO A 4 -5.20 -24.36 37.74
CA PRO A 4 -6.08 -23.81 38.76
C PRO A 4 -6.86 -22.62 38.22
N ILE A 5 -7.34 -22.64 36.97
CA ILE A 5 -8.40 -21.69 36.59
C ILE A 5 -9.68 -22.19 37.25
N ASN A 6 -9.85 -21.75 38.50
CA ASN A 6 -11.02 -21.99 39.29
C ASN A 6 -12.21 -21.47 38.49
N MET A 7 -13.19 -22.32 38.16
CA MET A 7 -14.39 -21.92 37.38
C MET A 7 -15.09 -20.70 38.00
N THR A 8 -14.88 -20.42 39.30
CA THR A 8 -15.33 -19.20 39.96
C THR A 8 -14.59 -17.94 39.51
N TRP A 9 -13.26 -17.98 39.28
CA TRP A 9 -12.51 -16.80 38.82
C TRP A 9 -12.98 -16.33 37.45
N ALA A 10 -13.14 -17.23 36.48
CA ALA A 10 -13.60 -16.85 35.14
C ALA A 10 -15.04 -16.30 35.17
N SER A 11 -15.91 -16.86 36.03
CA SER A 11 -17.26 -16.32 36.20
C SER A 11 -17.28 -14.99 36.93
N ASP A 12 -16.45 -14.83 37.95
CA ASP A 12 -16.36 -13.59 38.75
C ASP A 12 -15.73 -12.47 37.91
N PHE A 13 -14.66 -12.75 37.18
CA PHE A 13 -14.05 -11.86 36.20
C PHE A 13 -15.06 -11.40 35.15
N LEU A 14 -15.79 -12.33 34.52
CA LEU A 14 -16.84 -11.97 33.55
C LEU A 14 -17.93 -11.11 34.18
N ASN A 15 -18.40 -11.46 35.38
CA ASN A 15 -19.42 -10.68 36.09
C ASN A 15 -18.91 -9.27 36.43
N ASP A 16 -17.66 -9.12 36.85
CA ASP A 16 -17.06 -7.83 37.21
C ASP A 16 -16.80 -6.96 35.97
N THR A 17 -16.38 -7.57 34.84
CA THR A 17 -16.34 -6.90 33.55
C THR A 17 -17.73 -6.41 33.14
N LEU A 18 -18.76 -7.25 33.23
CA LEU A 18 -20.14 -6.87 32.90
C LEU A 18 -20.70 -5.79 33.85
N ASN A 19 -20.36 -5.85 35.13
CA ASN A 19 -20.80 -4.86 36.14
C ASN A 19 -20.20 -3.46 35.91
N THR A 20 -19.05 -3.39 35.25
CA THR A 20 -18.38 -2.13 34.90
C THR A 20 -18.70 -1.65 33.48
N SER A 21 -19.39 -2.46 32.68
CA SER A 21 -19.76 -2.17 31.29
C SER A 21 -21.21 -1.72 31.15
N THR A 22 -21.53 -1.09 30.02
CA THR A 22 -22.93 -0.87 29.60
C THR A 22 -23.26 -1.90 28.53
N TYR A 23 -24.29 -2.72 28.75
CA TYR A 23 -24.65 -3.78 27.80
C TYR A 23 -26.15 -4.06 27.78
N ASN A 24 -26.62 -4.68 26.71
CA ASN A 24 -27.94 -5.26 26.59
C ASN A 24 -27.83 -6.68 26.05
N GLU A 25 -28.04 -7.67 26.92
CA GLU A 25 -27.96 -9.09 26.57
C GLU A 25 -29.05 -9.51 25.57
N THR A 26 -30.23 -8.88 25.61
CA THR A 26 -31.35 -9.21 24.70
C THR A 26 -31.10 -8.64 23.30
N GLU A 27 -30.58 -7.43 23.21
CA GLU A 27 -30.24 -6.78 21.92
C GLU A 27 -28.85 -7.19 21.40
N GLY A 28 -28.04 -7.86 22.23
CA GLY A 28 -26.76 -8.45 21.84
C GLY A 28 -25.61 -7.46 21.72
N TRP A 29 -25.59 -6.35 22.47
CA TRP A 29 -24.51 -5.36 22.42
C TRP A 29 -23.87 -5.04 23.78
N ILE A 30 -22.61 -4.60 23.73
CA ILE A 30 -21.82 -4.12 24.87
C ILE A 30 -20.97 -2.90 24.49
N THR A 31 -20.70 -2.00 25.44
CA THR A 31 -19.79 -0.87 25.30
C THR A 31 -19.26 -0.40 26.65
N GLY A 32 -18.18 0.37 26.64
CA GLY A 32 -17.61 0.96 27.85
C GLY A 32 -17.02 -0.09 28.79
N VAL A 33 -16.52 -1.19 28.23
CA VAL A 33 -15.74 -2.19 28.96
C VAL A 33 -14.52 -1.50 29.56
N ASN A 34 -14.32 -1.67 30.86
CA ASN A 34 -13.17 -1.09 31.56
C ASN A 34 -11.91 -1.88 31.23
N GLU A 35 -11.22 -1.48 30.16
CA GLU A 35 -9.98 -2.11 29.69
C GLU A 35 -8.88 -2.06 30.73
N THR A 36 -8.79 -0.99 31.52
CA THR A 36 -7.81 -0.89 32.62
C THR A 36 -8.07 -1.97 33.67
N PHE A 37 -9.32 -2.19 34.07
CA PHE A 37 -9.67 -3.27 35.00
C PHE A 37 -9.32 -4.66 34.41
N VAL A 38 -9.64 -4.88 33.14
CA VAL A 38 -9.32 -6.14 32.45
C VAL A 38 -7.81 -6.39 32.43
N VAL A 39 -7.02 -5.39 32.06
CA VAL A 39 -5.55 -5.49 32.04
C VAL A 39 -5.00 -5.68 33.44
N GLU A 40 -5.43 -4.88 34.43
CA GLU A 40 -4.96 -4.98 35.82
C GLU A 40 -5.24 -6.36 36.42
N GLU A 41 -6.42 -6.96 36.16
CA GLU A 41 -6.72 -8.30 36.67
C GLU A 41 -5.97 -9.41 35.92
N MET A 42 -5.75 -9.25 34.62
CA MET A 42 -4.89 -10.17 33.87
C MET A 42 -3.43 -10.08 34.33
N GLU A 43 -2.92 -8.87 34.61
CA GLU A 43 -1.60 -8.63 35.17
C GLU A 43 -1.49 -9.16 36.60
N ALA A 44 -2.52 -9.00 37.44
CA ALA A 44 -2.55 -9.56 38.79
C ALA A 44 -2.48 -11.09 38.75
N SER A 45 -3.26 -11.73 37.88
CA SER A 45 -3.22 -13.18 37.68
C SER A 45 -1.87 -13.66 37.13
N ALA A 46 -1.28 -12.92 36.17
CA ALA A 46 0.05 -13.22 35.64
C ALA A 46 1.15 -13.05 36.70
N ASN A 47 1.07 -12.02 37.53
CA ASN A 47 2.01 -11.77 38.63
C ASN A 47 1.89 -12.82 39.73
N GLU A 48 0.68 -13.24 40.10
CA GLU A 48 0.48 -14.36 41.04
C GLU A 48 1.10 -15.65 40.50
N THR A 49 0.88 -15.93 39.21
CA THR A 49 1.50 -17.08 38.52
C THR A 49 3.03 -16.96 38.51
N LEU A 50 3.57 -15.77 38.28
CA LEU A 50 5.00 -15.51 38.30
C LEU A 50 5.58 -15.65 39.72
N GLU A 51 4.89 -15.15 40.74
CA GLU A 51 5.28 -15.32 42.14
C GLU A 51 5.32 -16.79 42.54
N ASP A 52 4.33 -17.59 42.11
CA ASP A 52 4.32 -19.04 42.31
C ASP A 52 5.48 -19.74 41.60
N ILE A 53 5.78 -19.35 40.35
CA ILE A 53 6.94 -19.84 39.58
C ILE A 53 8.25 -19.49 40.30
N LEU A 54 8.39 -18.26 40.79
CA LEU A 54 9.60 -17.79 41.48
C LEU A 54 9.75 -18.40 42.89
N ALA A 55 8.65 -18.72 43.56
CA ALA A 55 8.63 -19.36 44.87
C ALA A 55 8.98 -20.86 44.80
N ASP A 56 8.79 -21.50 43.65
CA ASP A 56 9.16 -22.91 43.42
C ASP A 56 10.65 -23.02 43.00
N PRO A 57 11.53 -23.65 43.81
CA PRO A 57 12.94 -23.84 43.47
C PRO A 57 13.20 -24.70 42.22
N GLU A 58 12.26 -25.56 41.82
CA GLU A 58 12.36 -26.37 40.60
C GLU A 58 11.94 -25.61 39.34
N LEU A 59 11.09 -24.58 39.46
CA LEU A 59 10.66 -23.71 38.35
C LEU A 59 11.56 -22.48 38.21
N SER A 60 11.92 -21.81 39.31
CA SER A 60 12.80 -20.63 39.31
C SER A 60 14.20 -20.85 38.71
N ASN A 61 14.68 -22.11 38.69
CA ASN A 61 15.94 -22.48 38.06
C ASN A 61 15.81 -22.85 36.56
N ARG A 62 14.59 -22.80 36.00
CA ARG A 62 14.34 -23.06 34.58
C ARG A 62 14.57 -21.82 33.73
N THR A 63 15.03 -22.00 32.50
CA THR A 63 15.09 -20.91 31.52
C THR A 63 13.68 -20.43 31.17
N PHE A 64 13.56 -19.20 30.66
CA PHE A 64 12.28 -18.67 30.16
C PHE A 64 11.61 -19.66 29.17
N MET A 65 12.40 -20.21 28.24
CA MET A 65 11.93 -21.26 27.32
C MET A 65 11.43 -22.53 28.03
N GLN A 66 12.10 -22.97 29.10
CA GLN A 66 11.71 -24.15 29.91
C GLN A 66 10.43 -23.91 30.74
N LEU A 67 10.13 -22.66 31.10
CA LEU A 67 8.93 -22.28 31.86
C LEU A 67 7.69 -22.26 30.97
N PHE A 68 7.80 -21.68 29.77
CA PHE A 68 6.70 -21.51 28.83
C PHE A 68 6.55 -22.67 27.83
N GLY A 69 7.20 -23.81 28.09
CA GLY A 69 7.16 -24.95 27.20
C GLY A 69 7.89 -24.69 25.88
N TYR A 70 9.01 -25.37 25.70
CA TYR A 70 9.71 -25.38 24.42
C TYR A 70 10.05 -26.82 24.07
N TRP A 71 10.00 -27.10 22.78
CA TRP A 71 10.47 -28.35 22.22
C TRP A 71 11.83 -28.08 21.60
N GLU A 72 12.89 -28.40 22.32
CA GLU A 72 14.22 -28.42 21.73
C GLU A 72 14.39 -29.73 20.97
N LEU A 73 14.73 -29.65 19.69
CA LEU A 73 15.22 -30.82 18.98
C LEU A 73 16.49 -31.28 19.70
N ASN A 74 16.42 -32.43 20.38
CA ASN A 74 17.62 -33.05 20.92
C ASN A 74 18.44 -33.59 19.74
N LYS A 75 19.28 -32.72 19.19
CA LYS A 75 19.97 -32.94 17.92
C LYS A 75 21.04 -34.00 18.11
N GLU A 76 20.81 -35.18 17.53
CA GLU A 76 21.87 -36.17 17.34
C GLU A 76 22.64 -35.84 16.06
N GLU A 77 23.82 -35.24 16.20
CA GLU A 77 24.74 -35.05 15.09
C GLU A 77 25.55 -36.33 14.86
N SER A 78 25.36 -36.94 13.70
CA SER A 78 26.14 -38.08 13.25
C SER A 78 26.81 -37.75 11.93
N ASN A 79 28.09 -38.10 11.81
CA ASN A 79 28.81 -38.06 10.52
C ASN A 79 28.35 -39.16 9.56
N PHE A 80 27.42 -40.02 9.98
CA PHE A 80 26.88 -41.13 9.21
C PHE A 80 25.36 -41.05 9.18
N LEU A 81 24.78 -41.23 7.99
CA LEU A 81 23.35 -41.50 7.87
C LEU A 81 23.03 -42.81 8.61
N PRO A 82 22.04 -42.84 9.51
CA PRO A 82 21.68 -44.05 10.22
C PRO A 82 21.25 -45.13 9.23
N SER A 83 21.68 -46.38 9.46
CA SER A 83 21.40 -47.51 8.57
C SER A 83 19.93 -47.97 8.61
N THR A 84 19.16 -47.46 9.57
CA THR A 84 17.73 -47.72 9.77
C THR A 84 17.05 -46.44 10.24
N LEU A 85 15.75 -46.31 9.99
CA LEU A 85 14.95 -45.20 10.54
C LEU A 85 14.93 -45.27 12.08
N PRO A 86 14.80 -44.14 12.78
CA PRO A 86 14.74 -44.08 14.25
C PRO A 86 13.38 -44.53 14.82
N TYR A 87 12.57 -45.23 14.02
CA TYR A 87 11.20 -45.65 14.33
C TYR A 87 11.03 -47.14 14.02
N ASP A 88 10.11 -47.80 14.75
CA ASP A 88 9.71 -49.18 14.45
C ASP A 88 8.98 -49.23 13.10
N VAL A 89 9.64 -49.78 12.09
CA VAL A 89 9.07 -49.93 10.74
C VAL A 89 8.07 -51.09 10.74
N VAL A 90 6.77 -50.76 10.81
CA VAL A 90 5.68 -51.75 10.76
C VAL A 90 5.53 -52.36 9.36
N SER A 91 5.67 -51.54 8.32
CA SER A 91 5.63 -51.95 6.92
C SER A 91 6.32 -50.92 6.03
N VAL A 92 7.01 -51.37 4.99
CA VAL A 92 7.48 -50.51 3.89
C VAL A 92 6.51 -50.68 2.74
N LEU A 93 5.81 -49.62 2.36
CA LEU A 93 4.84 -49.65 1.27
C LEU A 93 5.56 -49.53 -0.08
N ASP A 94 6.43 -48.53 -0.20
CA ASP A 94 7.23 -48.27 -1.40
C ASP A 94 8.62 -47.70 -1.02
N VAL A 95 9.54 -47.73 -1.99
CA VAL A 95 10.90 -47.18 -1.87
C VAL A 95 11.23 -46.37 -3.10
N TYR A 96 11.65 -45.13 -2.90
CA TYR A 96 11.98 -44.19 -3.96
C TYR A 96 13.43 -43.71 -3.82
N SER A 97 14.06 -43.32 -4.94
CA SER A 97 15.38 -42.67 -4.92
C SER A 97 15.31 -41.18 -4.58
N GLU A 98 14.13 -40.58 -4.75
CA GLU A 98 13.76 -39.21 -4.45
C GLU A 98 12.26 -39.18 -4.11
N ILE A 99 11.77 -38.16 -3.42
CA ILE A 99 10.35 -38.05 -3.07
C ILE A 99 9.54 -37.88 -4.37
N PRO A 100 8.52 -38.73 -4.65
CA PRO A 100 7.65 -38.53 -5.81
C PRO A 100 6.99 -37.16 -5.87
N ASP A 101 6.79 -36.63 -7.08
CA ASP A 101 6.26 -35.28 -7.34
C ASP A 101 4.90 -35.02 -6.66
N GLU A 102 4.07 -36.06 -6.57
CA GLU A 102 2.74 -36.03 -5.94
C GLU A 102 2.77 -35.79 -4.41
N TYR A 103 3.90 -36.01 -3.75
CA TYR A 103 4.07 -35.78 -2.31
C TYR A 103 4.65 -34.40 -1.98
N TYR A 104 5.07 -33.62 -2.98
CA TYR A 104 5.48 -32.24 -2.74
C TYR A 104 4.25 -31.36 -2.59
N HIS A 105 4.21 -30.59 -1.50
CA HIS A 105 3.31 -29.44 -1.42
C HIS A 105 3.82 -28.37 -2.39
N LYS A 106 2.92 -27.81 -3.20
CA LYS A 106 3.28 -26.79 -4.19
C LYS A 106 2.55 -25.49 -3.92
N ILE A 107 3.24 -24.41 -4.20
CA ILE A 107 2.73 -23.05 -4.14
C ILE A 107 2.84 -22.47 -5.55
N ARG A 108 1.74 -21.90 -6.04
CA ARG A 108 1.67 -21.30 -7.37
C ARG A 108 1.29 -19.84 -7.26
N PHE A 109 2.11 -18.98 -7.85
CA PHE A 109 1.93 -17.54 -7.90
C PHE A 109 1.40 -17.13 -9.26
N LYS A 110 0.31 -16.35 -9.29
CA LYS A 110 -0.25 -15.77 -10.50
C LYS A 110 -0.38 -14.27 -10.37
N ILE A 111 0.22 -13.53 -11.29
CA ILE A 111 0.08 -12.07 -11.40
C ILE A 111 0.44 -11.62 -12.81
N SER A 112 -0.45 -10.86 -13.46
CA SER A 112 -0.28 -10.54 -14.88
C SER A 112 -0.06 -11.82 -15.71
N SER A 113 1.02 -11.89 -16.48
CA SER A 113 1.46 -13.08 -17.23
C SER A 113 2.41 -14.01 -16.46
N ILE A 114 2.74 -13.70 -15.20
CA ILE A 114 3.49 -14.60 -14.33
C ILE A 114 2.56 -15.72 -13.88
N ASP A 115 3.01 -16.96 -14.12
CA ASP A 115 2.40 -18.19 -13.62
C ASP A 115 3.54 -19.13 -13.19
N TYR A 116 3.93 -19.03 -11.92
CA TYR A 116 5.14 -19.68 -11.40
C TYR A 116 4.79 -20.66 -10.28
N THR A 117 5.15 -21.93 -10.44
CA THR A 117 4.92 -22.98 -9.44
C THR A 117 6.24 -23.41 -8.83
N VAL A 118 6.26 -23.53 -7.50
CA VAL A 118 7.44 -23.92 -6.73
C VAL A 118 7.06 -24.93 -5.65
N ASN A 119 7.98 -25.81 -5.27
CA ASN A 119 7.76 -26.67 -4.11
C ASN A 119 7.84 -25.82 -2.84
N SER A 120 6.97 -26.04 -1.86
CA SER A 120 6.97 -25.25 -0.62
C SER A 120 8.31 -25.33 0.11
N SER A 121 9.03 -26.45 -0.01
CA SER A 121 10.38 -26.64 0.55
C SER A 121 11.43 -25.70 -0.05
N GLU A 122 11.23 -25.20 -1.27
CA GLU A 122 12.20 -24.32 -1.94
C GLU A 122 12.03 -22.85 -1.56
N VAL A 123 10.89 -22.48 -0.99
CA VAL A 123 10.61 -21.13 -0.46
C VAL A 123 10.57 -21.08 1.07
N ALA A 124 10.71 -22.23 1.75
CA ALA A 124 10.74 -22.30 3.21
C ALA A 124 11.91 -21.47 3.79
N GLY A 125 11.58 -20.46 4.59
CA GLY A 125 12.55 -19.56 5.22
C GLY A 125 13.21 -18.56 4.26
N LYS A 126 12.77 -18.48 3.01
CA LYS A 126 13.29 -17.52 2.02
C LYS A 126 12.38 -16.32 1.86
N ARG A 127 12.98 -15.17 1.56
CA ARG A 127 12.27 -13.95 1.17
C ARG A 127 11.65 -14.14 -0.21
N VAL A 128 10.32 -14.03 -0.33
CA VAL A 128 9.62 -13.99 -1.61
C VAL A 128 9.04 -12.60 -1.79
N THR A 129 9.33 -11.94 -2.90
CA THR A 129 8.89 -10.56 -3.16
C THR A 129 8.32 -10.39 -4.55
N ILE A 130 7.33 -9.51 -4.65
CA ILE A 130 6.82 -8.97 -5.91
C ILE A 130 7.18 -7.49 -5.93
N SER A 131 7.94 -7.09 -6.94
CA SER A 131 8.30 -5.70 -7.19
C SER A 131 8.01 -5.33 -8.64
N PHE A 132 8.23 -4.08 -9.01
CA PHE A 132 8.03 -3.62 -10.38
C PHE A 132 9.27 -2.89 -10.89
N ILE A 133 9.66 -3.22 -12.12
CA ILE A 133 10.76 -2.55 -12.84
C ILE A 133 10.20 -1.80 -14.05
N PRO A 134 10.83 -0.71 -14.51
CA PRO A 134 10.44 -0.06 -15.76
C PRO A 134 10.41 -1.05 -16.93
N ALA A 135 9.39 -0.99 -17.77
CA ALA A 135 9.21 -1.97 -18.84
C ALA A 135 10.28 -1.83 -19.93
N THR A 136 10.77 -0.59 -20.16
CA THR A 136 11.80 -0.21 -21.12
C THR A 136 12.75 0.85 -20.54
N ALA A 137 13.89 1.08 -21.22
CA ALA A 137 14.82 2.16 -20.85
C ALA A 137 14.22 3.57 -21.02
N ALA A 138 13.19 3.73 -21.87
CA ALA A 138 12.48 4.99 -21.99
C ALA A 138 11.58 5.25 -20.78
N ASP A 139 10.91 4.20 -20.27
CA ASP A 139 10.13 4.28 -19.03
C ASP A 139 11.02 4.66 -17.84
N GLU A 140 12.22 4.06 -17.76
CA GLU A 140 13.22 4.37 -16.73
C GLU A 140 13.67 5.84 -16.81
N GLN A 141 13.99 6.32 -18.01
CA GLN A 141 14.38 7.71 -18.24
C GLN A 141 13.28 8.70 -17.84
N LEU A 142 12.01 8.40 -18.15
CA LEU A 142 10.87 9.25 -17.75
C LEU A 142 10.75 9.38 -16.23
N ILE A 143 10.96 8.27 -15.50
CA ILE A 143 10.96 8.28 -14.02
C ILE A 143 12.13 9.13 -13.49
N GLU A 144 13.33 8.98 -14.07
CA GLU A 144 14.52 9.74 -13.65
C GLU A 144 14.37 11.24 -13.91
N GLU A 145 13.88 11.62 -15.09
CA GLU A 145 13.67 13.02 -15.49
C GLU A 145 12.61 13.71 -14.63
N ALA A 146 11.57 12.97 -14.22
CA ALA A 146 10.58 13.45 -13.26
C ALA A 146 11.14 13.60 -11.84
N GLY A 147 12.34 13.06 -11.55
CA GLY A 147 12.94 13.07 -10.23
C GLY A 147 12.39 11.96 -9.30
N GLY A 148 11.89 10.87 -9.87
CA GLY A 148 11.44 9.67 -9.16
C GLY A 148 10.00 9.28 -9.44
N ILE A 149 9.64 8.05 -9.04
CA ILE A 149 8.35 7.42 -9.35
C ILE A 149 7.12 8.17 -8.81
N LEU A 150 7.27 8.94 -7.73
CA LEU A 150 6.18 9.74 -7.15
C LEU A 150 5.94 11.08 -7.88
N ASN A 151 6.83 11.47 -8.79
CA ASN A 151 6.71 12.74 -9.52
C ASN A 151 6.39 12.52 -11.01
N VAL A 152 6.45 11.27 -11.49
CA VAL A 152 6.15 10.95 -12.88
C VAL A 152 4.64 10.82 -13.07
N THR A 153 4.16 11.22 -14.26
CA THR A 153 2.76 10.98 -14.61
C THR A 153 2.56 9.48 -14.89
N PRO A 154 1.74 8.75 -14.11
CA PRO A 154 1.75 7.28 -14.11
C PRO A 154 1.38 6.63 -15.44
N TYR A 155 0.33 7.12 -16.11
CA TYR A 155 -0.08 6.59 -17.42
C TYR A 155 0.95 6.71 -18.55
N LEU A 156 2.03 7.49 -18.36
CA LEU A 156 3.12 7.60 -19.35
C LEU A 156 4.17 6.50 -19.20
N VAL A 157 4.13 5.74 -18.11
CA VAL A 157 5.16 4.78 -17.73
C VAL A 157 4.55 3.40 -17.65
N ASN A 158 5.19 2.43 -18.31
CA ASN A 158 4.87 1.03 -18.12
C ASN A 158 5.90 0.37 -17.22
N MET A 159 5.44 -0.57 -16.39
CA MET A 159 6.27 -1.40 -15.53
C MET A 159 5.97 -2.88 -15.73
N LYS A 160 6.91 -3.74 -15.32
CA LYS A 160 6.76 -5.19 -15.31
C LYS A 160 6.81 -5.70 -13.88
N PRO A 161 5.88 -6.57 -13.46
CA PRO A 161 6.03 -7.25 -12.17
C PRO A 161 7.22 -8.22 -12.26
N VAL A 162 7.96 -8.32 -11.16
CA VAL A 162 9.12 -9.20 -11.01
C VAL A 162 8.93 -10.01 -9.75
N LEU A 163 8.88 -11.33 -9.89
CA LEU A 163 8.88 -12.28 -8.79
C LEU A 163 10.33 -12.65 -8.45
N MET A 164 10.70 -12.42 -7.19
CA MET A 164 12.02 -12.75 -6.66
C MET A 164 11.90 -13.75 -5.51
N ILE A 165 12.87 -14.67 -5.45
CA ILE A 165 13.07 -15.59 -4.33
C ILE A 165 14.51 -15.41 -3.85
N ASP A 166 14.67 -14.95 -2.62
CA ASP A 166 15.96 -14.68 -1.97
C ASP A 166 16.84 -13.71 -2.78
N GLY A 167 16.22 -12.68 -3.35
CA GLY A 167 16.87 -11.68 -4.21
C GLY A 167 17.17 -12.13 -5.64
N GLU A 168 16.88 -13.39 -6.00
CA GLU A 168 17.01 -13.88 -7.38
C GLU A 168 15.68 -13.74 -8.13
N THR A 169 15.70 -13.07 -9.28
CA THR A 169 14.54 -13.00 -10.18
C THR A 169 14.24 -14.37 -10.78
N VAL A 170 13.07 -14.92 -10.46
CA VAL A 170 12.62 -16.23 -10.96
C VAL A 170 11.55 -16.11 -12.06
N ALA A 171 10.83 -14.99 -12.11
CA ALA A 171 9.87 -14.69 -13.18
C ALA A 171 9.67 -13.18 -13.37
N GLU A 172 9.39 -12.79 -14.62
CA GLU A 172 9.01 -11.42 -15.00
C GLU A 172 7.70 -11.47 -15.79
N GLY A 173 6.81 -10.52 -15.54
CA GLY A 173 5.54 -10.40 -16.24
C GLY A 173 5.58 -9.44 -17.43
N SER A 174 4.42 -9.26 -18.03
CA SER A 174 4.21 -8.34 -19.14
C SER A 174 4.09 -6.90 -18.65
N ALA A 175 4.40 -5.96 -19.55
CA ALA A 175 4.31 -4.53 -19.28
C ALA A 175 2.87 -4.11 -19.00
N ILE A 176 2.68 -3.30 -17.96
CA ILE A 176 1.41 -2.78 -17.47
C ILE A 176 1.64 -1.33 -17.02
N THR A 177 0.64 -0.48 -17.15
CA THR A 177 0.69 0.93 -16.75
C THR A 177 1.00 1.09 -15.25
N LEU A 178 1.90 2.01 -14.91
CA LEU A 178 2.16 2.40 -13.53
C LEU A 178 0.87 2.95 -12.88
N GLY A 179 0.58 2.51 -11.65
CA GLY A 179 -0.62 2.90 -10.89
C GLY A 179 -1.86 2.04 -11.14
N ASP A 180 -1.89 1.20 -12.18
CA ASP A 180 -3.00 0.26 -12.38
C ASP A 180 -3.07 -0.78 -11.25
N SER A 181 -4.23 -1.43 -11.10
CA SER A 181 -4.44 -2.53 -10.14
C SER A 181 -4.27 -3.89 -10.82
N LEU A 182 -3.61 -4.83 -10.12
CA LEU A 182 -3.44 -6.22 -10.54
C LEU A 182 -3.99 -7.18 -9.49
N THR A 183 -4.60 -8.26 -9.96
CA THR A 183 -4.91 -9.40 -9.09
C THR A 183 -3.68 -10.28 -8.94
N PHE A 184 -3.24 -10.45 -7.70
CA PHE A 184 -2.25 -11.45 -7.30
C PHE A 184 -2.97 -12.63 -6.64
N THR A 185 -2.75 -13.84 -7.15
CA THR A 185 -3.32 -15.06 -6.59
C THR A 185 -2.20 -16.01 -6.14
N THR A 186 -2.30 -16.50 -4.90
CA THR A 186 -1.49 -17.63 -4.43
C THR A 186 -2.38 -18.87 -4.35
N GLU A 187 -1.97 -19.95 -4.99
CA GLU A 187 -2.66 -21.25 -4.91
C GLU A 187 -1.78 -22.28 -4.19
N PHE A 188 -2.40 -23.09 -3.32
CA PHE A 188 -1.73 -24.10 -2.51
C PHE A 188 -2.24 -25.50 -2.86
N THR A 189 -1.33 -26.49 -2.94
CA THR A 189 -1.67 -27.91 -3.09
C THR A 189 -0.90 -28.80 -2.13
N ASN A 190 -1.54 -29.90 -1.75
CA ASN A 190 -0.93 -31.04 -1.08
C ASN A 190 -1.69 -32.34 -1.46
N GLU A 191 -1.22 -33.48 -0.97
CA GLU A 191 -1.83 -34.80 -1.22
C GLU A 191 -3.24 -34.99 -0.60
N TYR A 192 -3.66 -34.11 0.33
CA TYR A 192 -4.92 -34.20 1.06
C TYR A 192 -6.02 -33.27 0.52
N LEU A 193 -5.65 -32.27 -0.28
CA LEU A 193 -6.55 -31.30 -0.88
C LEU A 193 -6.99 -31.81 -2.25
N SER A 194 -8.28 -32.08 -2.42
CA SER A 194 -8.84 -32.46 -3.73
C SER A 194 -8.80 -31.31 -4.74
N ASP A 195 -8.81 -30.05 -4.26
CA ASP A 195 -8.80 -28.81 -5.04
C ASP A 195 -7.78 -27.82 -4.47
N PHE A 196 -7.21 -26.96 -5.34
CA PHE A 196 -6.33 -25.86 -4.91
C PHE A 196 -7.10 -24.93 -3.97
N SER A 197 -6.56 -24.64 -2.78
CA SER A 197 -7.02 -23.49 -1.99
C SER A 197 -6.30 -22.24 -2.48
N SER A 198 -7.02 -21.17 -2.78
CA SER A 198 -6.45 -19.92 -3.29
C SER A 198 -6.71 -18.73 -2.37
N THR A 199 -5.74 -17.83 -2.29
CA THR A 199 -5.90 -16.48 -1.74
C THR A 199 -5.72 -15.48 -2.88
N SER A 200 -6.43 -14.35 -2.83
CA SER A 200 -6.43 -13.34 -3.89
C SER A 200 -6.34 -11.95 -3.32
N ASN A 201 -5.41 -11.15 -3.83
CA ASN A 201 -5.10 -9.81 -3.37
C ASN A 201 -5.05 -8.83 -4.54
N THR A 202 -5.27 -7.55 -4.27
CA THR A 202 -5.11 -6.47 -5.26
C THR A 202 -3.81 -5.74 -5.00
N PHE A 203 -2.92 -5.73 -5.99
CA PHE A 203 -1.63 -5.05 -5.96
C PHE A 203 -1.65 -3.83 -6.86
N THR A 204 -1.10 -2.72 -6.38
CA THR A 204 -0.84 -1.51 -7.18
C THR A 204 0.45 -1.69 -7.98
N VAL A 205 0.39 -1.45 -9.29
CA VAL A 205 1.58 -1.46 -10.14
C VAL A 205 2.54 -0.36 -9.68
N GLY A 206 3.79 -0.74 -9.44
CA GLY A 206 4.83 0.14 -8.91
C GLY A 206 5.08 0.00 -7.42
N ALA A 207 4.17 -0.62 -6.65
CA ALA A 207 4.32 -0.83 -5.21
C ALA A 207 5.28 -1.99 -4.88
N TYR A 208 5.52 -2.25 -3.59
CA TYR A 208 6.44 -3.32 -3.19
C TYR A 208 5.77 -4.27 -2.20
N TYR A 209 5.84 -5.57 -2.46
CA TYR A 209 5.17 -6.60 -1.67
C TYR A 209 6.15 -7.71 -1.27
N ALA A 210 6.10 -8.16 -0.02
CA ALA A 210 6.74 -9.39 0.43
C ALA A 210 5.68 -10.42 0.80
N ILE A 211 5.81 -11.62 0.23
CA ILE A 211 4.94 -12.76 0.48
C ILE A 211 5.64 -13.65 1.50
N VAL A 212 5.17 -13.60 2.74
CA VAL A 212 5.81 -14.24 3.90
C VAL A 212 5.10 -15.54 4.22
N PHE A 213 5.86 -16.63 4.26
CA PHE A 213 5.32 -17.96 4.56
C PHE A 213 5.76 -18.46 5.94
N ASN A 214 4.80 -18.98 6.70
CA ASN A 214 5.10 -19.80 7.88
C ASN A 214 4.80 -21.27 7.57
N MET A 215 5.88 -22.06 7.44
CA MET A 215 5.84 -23.48 7.06
C MET A 215 5.60 -24.43 8.25
N GLY A 216 5.30 -23.89 9.43
CA GLY A 216 5.07 -24.68 10.63
C GLY A 216 5.21 -23.81 11.86
N LYS A 217 6.44 -23.41 12.18
CA LYS A 217 6.76 -22.37 13.15
C LYS A 217 7.97 -21.55 12.67
N VAL A 218 8.00 -20.26 12.99
CA VAL A 218 9.18 -19.41 12.72
C VAL A 218 10.21 -19.60 13.83
N PRO A 219 11.42 -20.13 13.54
CA PRO A 219 12.46 -20.24 14.54
C PRO A 219 13.12 -18.88 14.82
N SER A 220 13.48 -18.60 16.08
CA SER A 220 14.16 -17.35 16.45
C SER A 220 15.45 -17.12 15.65
N ARG A 221 16.21 -18.19 15.37
CA ARG A 221 17.43 -18.13 14.54
C ARG A 221 17.19 -17.50 13.17
N LEU A 222 16.06 -17.81 12.52
CA LEU A 222 15.74 -17.21 11.21
C LEU A 222 15.52 -15.70 11.37
N LEU A 223 14.73 -15.29 12.35
CA LEU A 223 14.49 -13.86 12.62
C LEU A 223 15.79 -13.10 12.95
N GLU A 224 16.69 -13.74 13.72
CA GLU A 224 18.02 -13.22 14.06
C GLU A 224 18.93 -13.06 12.83
N GLU A 225 19.01 -14.09 11.98
CA GLU A 225 19.81 -14.07 10.73
C GLU A 225 19.33 -12.98 9.78
N GLU A 226 18.02 -12.88 9.58
CA GLU A 226 17.39 -11.90 8.69
C GLU A 226 17.53 -10.46 9.23
N THR A 227 17.48 -10.29 10.55
CA THR A 227 17.71 -8.99 11.21
C THR A 227 19.17 -8.55 11.01
N ALA A 228 20.14 -9.45 11.19
CA ALA A 228 21.54 -9.16 10.97
C ALA A 228 21.83 -8.80 9.49
N ASN A 229 21.19 -9.49 8.54
CA ASN A 229 21.29 -9.19 7.11
C ASN A 229 20.78 -7.77 6.78
N LEU A 230 19.66 -7.36 7.38
CA LEU A 230 19.13 -6.00 7.20
C LEU A 230 20.08 -4.93 7.75
N MET A 231 20.64 -5.15 8.94
CA MET A 231 21.59 -4.22 9.57
C MET A 231 22.85 -4.06 8.73
N MET A 232 23.38 -5.17 8.18
CA MET A 232 24.54 -5.15 7.29
C MET A 232 24.27 -4.40 5.99
N THR A 233 23.10 -4.60 5.40
CA THR A 233 22.71 -3.88 4.18
C THR A 233 22.59 -2.38 4.45
N SER A 234 21.97 -2.00 5.56
CA SER A 234 21.85 -0.59 6.00
C SER A 234 23.23 0.06 6.18
N TYR A 235 24.17 -0.66 6.79
CA TYR A 235 25.54 -0.19 6.95
C TYR A 235 26.26 0.00 5.59
N ARG A 236 26.17 -0.97 4.68
CA ARG A 236 26.77 -0.88 3.33
C ARG A 236 26.24 0.31 2.53
N ILE A 237 24.95 0.61 2.66
CA ILE A 237 24.32 1.78 2.05
C ILE A 237 24.87 3.08 2.65
N SER A 238 25.07 3.12 3.97
CA SER A 238 25.64 4.31 4.64
C SER A 238 27.07 4.63 4.18
N LEU A 239 27.81 3.63 3.69
CA LEU A 239 29.19 3.79 3.22
C LEU A 239 29.31 4.17 1.73
N ASN A 240 28.21 4.34 0.99
CA ASN A 240 28.23 4.51 -0.47
C ASN A 240 28.99 3.40 -1.24
N GLU A 241 29.14 2.19 -0.66
CA GLU A 241 29.80 1.05 -1.32
C GLU A 241 28.95 0.41 -2.44
N THR A 242 27.74 0.94 -2.70
CA THR A 242 26.72 0.41 -3.62
C THR A 242 27.03 0.56 -5.10
N SER A 243 28.15 1.18 -5.47
CA SER A 243 28.58 1.40 -6.87
C SER A 243 28.79 0.13 -7.73
N ILE A 244 28.51 -1.06 -7.19
CA ILE A 244 28.74 -2.39 -7.81
C ILE A 244 27.43 -3.21 -7.94
N MET A 245 26.29 -2.75 -7.40
CA MET A 245 25.02 -3.52 -7.35
C MET A 245 23.88 -2.86 -8.15
N ASN A 246 22.99 -3.69 -8.73
CA ASN A 246 21.80 -3.26 -9.48
C ASN A 246 20.75 -2.64 -8.52
N GLU A 247 20.11 -1.54 -8.91
CA GLU A 247 19.09 -0.82 -8.13
C GLU A 247 17.94 -1.72 -7.67
N THR A 248 17.49 -2.66 -8.51
CA THR A 248 16.40 -3.60 -8.15
C THR A 248 16.81 -4.51 -6.99
N ILE A 249 18.05 -5.01 -7.02
CA ILE A 249 18.62 -5.85 -5.97
C ILE A 249 18.80 -5.04 -4.68
N ILE A 250 19.24 -3.77 -4.78
CA ILE A 250 19.36 -2.88 -3.62
C ILE A 250 17.99 -2.63 -2.97
N LYS A 251 16.94 -2.41 -3.77
CA LYS A 251 15.57 -2.25 -3.26
C LYS A 251 15.05 -3.51 -2.58
N ASP A 252 15.35 -4.70 -3.11
CA ASP A 252 14.96 -5.97 -2.47
C ASP A 252 15.75 -6.26 -1.18
N GLU A 253 17.07 -6.05 -1.18
CA GLU A 253 17.92 -6.19 0.01
C GLU A 253 17.55 -5.18 1.12
N THR A 254 16.80 -4.12 0.80
CA THR A 254 16.35 -3.10 1.75
C THR A 254 14.85 -3.20 2.05
N ILE A 255 14.01 -2.72 1.14
CA ILE A 255 12.56 -2.64 1.29
C ILE A 255 11.97 -4.05 1.35
N GLY A 256 12.39 -4.93 0.44
CA GLY A 256 11.97 -6.34 0.46
C GLY A 256 12.31 -7.01 1.78
N GLN A 257 13.55 -6.85 2.25
CA GLN A 257 14.01 -7.38 3.54
C GLN A 257 13.21 -6.82 4.73
N LEU A 258 12.95 -5.51 4.76
CA LEU A 258 12.16 -4.88 5.82
C LEU A 258 10.73 -5.43 5.86
N LEU A 259 10.09 -5.53 4.69
CA LEU A 259 8.73 -6.08 4.58
C LEU A 259 8.70 -7.55 5.00
N TYR A 260 9.65 -8.36 4.53
CA TYR A 260 9.77 -9.77 4.94
C TYR A 260 9.93 -9.92 6.45
N LEU A 261 10.76 -9.09 7.07
CA LEU A 261 10.97 -9.09 8.51
C LEU A 261 9.71 -8.70 9.29
N ASN A 262 8.89 -7.75 8.83
CA ASN A 262 7.60 -7.45 9.47
C ASN A 262 6.70 -8.69 9.53
N GLY A 263 6.56 -9.42 8.43
CA GLY A 263 5.74 -10.63 8.38
C GLY A 263 6.36 -11.79 9.18
N LEU A 264 7.68 -11.92 9.21
CA LEU A 264 8.35 -12.91 10.06
C LEU A 264 8.16 -12.59 11.55
N THR A 265 8.26 -11.33 11.95
CA THR A 265 7.98 -10.90 13.33
C THR A 265 6.54 -11.18 13.71
N TYR A 266 5.58 -10.89 12.83
CA TYR A 266 4.18 -11.26 13.01
C TYR A 266 4.03 -12.76 13.31
N PHE A 267 4.55 -13.62 12.44
CA PHE A 267 4.41 -15.07 12.61
C PHE A 267 5.16 -15.61 13.83
N TYR A 268 6.34 -15.06 14.15
CA TYR A 268 7.09 -15.43 15.35
C TYR A 268 6.29 -15.14 16.63
N GLN A 269 5.70 -13.94 16.74
CA GLN A 269 4.88 -13.57 17.89
C GLN A 269 3.56 -14.38 17.92
N SER A 270 2.92 -14.57 16.76
CA SER A 270 1.70 -15.38 16.65
C SER A 270 1.92 -16.82 17.11
N ASP A 271 3.05 -17.42 16.74
CA ASP A 271 3.45 -18.77 17.16
C ASP A 271 3.70 -18.86 18.66
N PHE A 272 4.38 -17.86 19.22
CA PHE A 272 4.63 -17.77 20.65
C PHE A 272 3.32 -17.65 21.44
N LEU A 273 2.43 -16.72 21.05
CA LEU A 273 1.15 -16.53 21.70
C LEU A 273 0.28 -17.78 21.63
N SER A 274 0.22 -18.44 20.46
CA SER A 274 -0.53 -19.69 20.29
C SER A 274 0.03 -20.83 21.15
N GLU A 275 1.35 -20.94 21.31
CA GLU A 275 1.95 -21.92 22.22
C GLU A 275 1.55 -21.65 23.67
N VAL A 276 1.71 -20.41 24.14
CA VAL A 276 1.38 -20.02 25.52
C VAL A 276 -0.11 -20.23 25.82
N GLN A 277 -0.99 -19.84 24.89
CA GLN A 277 -2.44 -20.04 25.01
C GLN A 277 -2.84 -21.53 25.06
N SER A 278 -2.06 -22.42 24.42
CA SER A 278 -2.38 -23.85 24.39
C SER A 278 -2.04 -24.61 25.68
N LEU A 279 -1.13 -24.06 26.52
CA LEU A 279 -0.58 -24.77 27.68
C LEU A 279 -1.59 -25.06 28.79
N PRO A 280 -2.42 -24.11 29.27
CA PRO A 280 -3.31 -24.33 30.41
C PRO A 280 -4.32 -25.45 30.15
N ASP A 281 -4.76 -25.60 28.90
CA ASP A 281 -5.77 -26.55 28.46
C ASP A 281 -5.19 -27.81 27.77
N HIS A 282 -3.87 -27.96 27.79
CA HIS A 282 -3.14 -29.07 27.17
C HIS A 282 -3.48 -29.30 25.69
N ILE A 283 -3.72 -28.21 24.96
CA ILE A 283 -4.06 -28.26 23.54
C ILE A 283 -2.81 -28.60 22.74
N ARG A 284 -2.96 -29.49 21.77
CA ARG A 284 -1.92 -29.77 20.76
C ARG A 284 -2.35 -29.17 19.45
N TRP A 285 -1.48 -28.35 18.86
CA TRP A 285 -1.76 -27.71 17.59
C TRP A 285 -0.56 -27.75 16.63
N TYR A 286 -0.85 -27.68 15.34
CA TYR A 286 0.14 -27.58 14.26
C TYR A 286 -0.48 -26.94 13.02
N ARG A 287 0.36 -26.53 12.05
CA ARG A 287 -0.10 -26.06 10.73
C ARG A 287 -0.02 -27.19 9.70
N PRO A 288 -1.16 -27.70 9.19
CA PRO A 288 -1.15 -28.76 8.17
C PRO A 288 -0.75 -28.25 6.77
N THR A 289 -0.82 -26.94 6.55
CA THR A 289 -0.50 -26.28 5.28
C THR A 289 0.18 -24.94 5.56
N PRO A 290 1.01 -24.41 4.64
CA PRO A 290 1.67 -23.13 4.83
C PRO A 290 0.67 -22.01 5.16
N ALA A 291 1.00 -21.19 6.14
CA ALA A 291 0.34 -19.91 6.36
C ALA A 291 1.01 -18.83 5.50
N GLN A 292 0.25 -17.81 5.11
CA GLN A 292 0.70 -16.69 4.29
C GLN A 292 0.32 -15.37 4.95
N ALA A 293 1.27 -14.44 4.96
CA ALA A 293 1.04 -13.02 5.18
C ALA A 293 1.67 -12.22 4.04
N ILE A 294 1.07 -11.11 3.65
CA ILE A 294 1.58 -10.17 2.66
C ILE A 294 1.85 -8.86 3.38
N THR A 295 3.11 -8.46 3.40
CA THR A 295 3.50 -7.12 3.85
C THR A 295 3.79 -6.24 2.65
N SER A 296 3.36 -4.99 2.71
CA SER A 296 3.47 -4.08 1.56
C SER A 296 3.97 -2.70 1.95
N VAL A 297 4.59 -2.01 0.99
CA VAL A 297 4.54 -0.55 0.90
C VAL A 297 3.74 -0.20 -0.35
N ASP A 298 2.57 0.39 -0.15
CA ASP A 298 1.64 0.68 -1.23
C ASP A 298 1.64 2.16 -1.63
N TRP A 299 0.99 2.49 -2.74
CA TRP A 299 0.79 3.85 -3.23
C TRP A 299 -0.66 4.28 -3.12
N LYS A 300 -0.87 5.58 -2.96
CA LYS A 300 -2.19 6.20 -3.19
C LYS A 300 -2.24 6.65 -4.64
N VAL A 301 -3.09 6.03 -5.45
CA VAL A 301 -3.21 6.33 -6.88
C VAL A 301 -4.37 7.28 -7.11
N TRP A 302 -4.11 8.35 -7.85
CA TRP A 302 -5.14 9.28 -8.31
C TRP A 302 -5.47 8.99 -9.76
N TYR A 303 -6.76 8.95 -10.07
CA TYR A 303 -7.24 8.67 -11.43
C TYR A 303 -7.92 9.90 -12.02
N ASP A 304 -7.82 10.09 -13.34
CA ASP A 304 -8.64 11.09 -14.02
C ASP A 304 -10.08 10.60 -14.21
N TRP A 305 -10.88 11.45 -14.84
CA TRP A 305 -12.27 11.17 -15.14
C TRP A 305 -12.48 10.09 -16.21
N LEU A 306 -11.41 9.60 -16.85
CA LEU A 306 -11.40 8.51 -17.84
C LEU A 306 -10.87 7.19 -17.24
N GLY A 307 -10.50 7.18 -15.95
CA GLY A 307 -9.94 6.01 -15.28
C GLY A 307 -8.45 5.82 -15.47
N ASN A 308 -7.71 6.77 -16.06
CA ASN A 308 -6.25 6.66 -16.19
C ASN A 308 -5.57 7.07 -14.88
N PRO A 309 -4.52 6.36 -14.42
CA PRO A 309 -3.75 6.75 -13.25
C PRO A 309 -2.90 7.99 -13.58
N VAL A 310 -3.23 9.14 -12.99
CA VAL A 310 -2.67 10.45 -13.35
C VAL A 310 -1.72 11.05 -12.32
N ASP A 311 -1.73 10.53 -11.09
CA ASP A 311 -0.81 10.97 -10.03
C ASP A 311 -0.59 9.86 -8.99
N LEU A 312 0.53 9.92 -8.28
CA LEU A 312 0.89 8.97 -7.21
C LEU A 312 1.31 9.72 -5.96
N ASP A 313 0.62 9.42 -4.86
CA ASP A 313 1.04 9.81 -3.53
C ASP A 313 1.68 8.66 -2.78
N ALA A 314 2.58 9.02 -1.87
CA ALA A 314 3.13 8.07 -0.92
C ALA A 314 2.00 7.43 -0.10
N GLY A 315 1.90 6.09 -0.16
CA GLY A 315 1.02 5.33 0.72
C GLY A 315 1.69 4.90 2.03
N GLY A 316 1.03 3.97 2.71
CA GLY A 316 1.48 3.39 3.97
C GLY A 316 2.06 1.99 3.82
N MET A 317 2.55 1.46 4.94
CA MET A 317 2.84 0.03 5.06
C MET A 317 1.58 -0.71 5.52
N GLY A 318 1.42 -1.95 5.07
CA GLY A 318 0.33 -2.83 5.49
C GLY A 318 0.82 -4.25 5.75
N VAL A 319 0.01 -5.02 6.49
CA VAL A 319 0.21 -6.46 6.72
C VAL A 319 -1.13 -7.18 6.63
N ASP A 320 -1.30 -7.97 5.58
CA ASP A 320 -2.49 -8.80 5.41
C ASP A 320 -2.15 -10.26 5.67
N VAL A 321 -2.86 -10.92 6.59
CA VAL A 321 -2.66 -12.33 6.91
C VAL A 321 -3.76 -13.14 6.24
N ASP A 322 -3.59 -13.33 4.94
CA ASP A 322 -4.56 -14.01 4.07
C ASP A 322 -5.02 -15.37 4.59
N ARG A 323 -4.10 -16.11 5.23
CA ARG A 323 -4.33 -17.51 5.59
C ARG A 323 -3.43 -17.96 6.73
N ASN A 324 -4.05 -18.36 7.85
CA ASN A 324 -3.37 -19.04 8.95
C ASN A 324 -4.15 -20.30 9.36
N VAL A 325 -3.86 -21.43 8.69
CA VAL A 325 -4.59 -22.69 8.95
C VAL A 325 -3.93 -23.45 10.08
N ILE A 326 -4.66 -23.57 11.18
CA ILE A 326 -4.26 -24.29 12.39
C ILE A 326 -5.16 -25.52 12.55
N ALA A 327 -4.54 -26.67 12.79
CA ALA A 327 -5.21 -27.86 13.28
C ALA A 327 -4.91 -28.00 14.78
N SER A 328 -5.94 -28.17 15.60
CA SER A 328 -5.83 -28.24 17.06
C SER A 328 -6.65 -29.39 17.64
N VAL A 329 -6.19 -29.93 18.77
CA VAL A 329 -6.87 -30.99 19.52
C VAL A 329 -6.76 -30.68 21.01
N GLY A 330 -7.90 -30.41 21.63
CA GLY A 330 -8.05 -30.25 23.08
C GLY A 330 -8.82 -31.40 23.73
N LYS A 331 -9.15 -31.22 25.02
CA LYS A 331 -9.97 -32.17 25.80
C LYS A 331 -11.37 -32.36 25.23
N ASP A 332 -11.96 -31.28 24.71
CA ASP A 332 -13.27 -31.25 24.06
C ASP A 332 -13.33 -30.14 22.99
N ASN A 333 -14.46 -30.10 22.25
CA ASN A 333 -14.65 -29.16 21.15
C ASN A 333 -14.79 -27.70 21.63
N ASN A 334 -15.29 -27.44 22.84
CA ASN A 334 -15.46 -26.07 23.33
C ASN A 334 -14.08 -25.46 23.63
N VAL A 335 -13.22 -26.22 24.31
CA VAL A 335 -11.82 -25.82 24.57
C VAL A 335 -11.08 -25.56 23.24
N THR A 336 -11.27 -26.45 22.27
CA THR A 336 -10.63 -26.33 20.95
C THR A 336 -11.12 -25.09 20.19
N SER A 337 -12.43 -24.83 20.19
CA SER A 337 -13.03 -23.68 19.50
C SER A 337 -12.66 -22.35 20.16
N SER A 338 -12.66 -22.28 21.50
CA SER A 338 -12.19 -21.10 22.23
C SER A 338 -10.73 -20.78 21.94
N PHE A 339 -9.88 -21.80 21.86
CA PHE A 339 -8.49 -21.64 21.44
C PHE A 339 -8.39 -21.08 20.02
N MET A 340 -9.11 -21.65 19.06
CA MET A 340 -9.12 -21.15 17.67
C MET A 340 -9.53 -19.67 17.59
N PHE A 341 -10.60 -19.28 18.28
CA PHE A 341 -11.05 -17.89 18.33
C PHE A 341 -10.04 -16.95 19.01
N SER A 342 -9.39 -17.42 20.09
CA SER A 342 -8.35 -16.65 20.79
C SER A 342 -7.12 -16.43 19.93
N THR A 343 -6.66 -17.46 19.20
CA THR A 343 -5.52 -17.34 18.28
C THR A 343 -5.81 -16.38 17.12
N GLY A 344 -7.03 -16.37 16.58
CA GLY A 344 -7.44 -15.41 15.56
C GLY A 344 -7.46 -13.97 16.09
N THR A 345 -7.96 -13.78 17.31
CA THR A 345 -8.05 -12.46 17.96
C THR A 345 -6.66 -11.91 18.25
N ALA A 346 -5.76 -12.74 18.79
CA ALA A 346 -4.36 -12.39 18.98
C ALA A 346 -3.66 -12.11 17.64
N GLY A 347 -3.97 -12.89 16.60
CA GLY A 347 -3.50 -12.66 15.24
C GLY A 347 -3.89 -11.28 14.71
N SER A 348 -5.16 -10.89 14.81
CA SER A 348 -5.60 -9.56 14.37
C SER A 348 -5.05 -8.43 15.23
N ALA A 349 -4.83 -8.65 16.53
CA ALA A 349 -4.14 -7.67 17.37
C ALA A 349 -2.68 -7.45 16.92
N LEU A 350 -1.98 -8.50 16.48
CA LEU A 350 -0.63 -8.37 15.96
C LEU A 350 -0.56 -7.56 14.64
N GLU A 351 -1.61 -7.54 13.82
CA GLU A 351 -1.61 -6.81 12.53
C GLU A 351 -1.42 -5.30 12.69
N HIS A 352 -1.94 -4.69 13.77
CA HIS A 352 -1.58 -3.31 14.13
C HIS A 352 -0.38 -3.27 15.08
N GLY A 353 -0.31 -4.24 16.00
CA GLY A 353 0.68 -4.27 17.08
C GLY A 353 2.13 -4.32 16.57
N ILE A 354 2.42 -5.04 15.49
CA ILE A 354 3.79 -5.05 14.93
C ILE A 354 4.24 -3.65 14.55
N PHE A 355 3.37 -2.84 13.96
CA PHE A 355 3.74 -1.51 13.48
C PHE A 355 3.88 -0.52 14.63
N GLU A 356 3.01 -0.60 15.63
CA GLU A 356 3.11 0.21 16.84
C GLU A 356 4.37 -0.13 17.63
N GLN A 357 4.71 -1.41 17.79
CA GLN A 357 5.92 -1.87 18.48
C GLN A 357 7.20 -1.44 17.77
N LEU A 358 7.25 -1.62 16.44
CA LEU A 358 8.48 -1.47 15.65
C LEU A 358 8.73 -0.04 15.16
N TYR A 359 7.67 0.75 14.99
CA TYR A 359 7.77 2.09 14.39
C TYR A 359 7.20 3.21 15.28
N ASP A 360 6.50 2.89 16.38
CA ASP A 360 5.72 3.82 17.19
C ASP A 360 4.73 4.64 16.34
N VAL A 361 4.05 3.98 15.40
CA VAL A 361 3.07 4.62 14.51
C VAL A 361 1.69 4.02 14.76
N PRO A 362 0.65 4.85 15.02
CA PRO A 362 -0.72 4.38 15.14
C PRO A 362 -1.12 3.54 13.93
N SER A 363 -1.73 2.39 14.19
CA SER A 363 -2.08 1.42 13.15
C SER A 363 -3.46 0.83 13.42
N VAL A 364 -4.09 0.28 12.39
CA VAL A 364 -5.46 -0.24 12.49
C VAL A 364 -5.50 -1.74 12.18
N SER A 365 -6.34 -2.47 12.92
CA SER A 365 -6.77 -3.83 12.63
C SER A 365 -8.20 -4.03 13.16
N ALA A 366 -8.87 -5.14 12.83
CA ALA A 366 -10.25 -5.37 13.24
C ALA A 366 -10.42 -5.25 14.76
N VAL A 367 -9.52 -5.88 15.53
CA VAL A 367 -9.53 -5.83 16.99
C VAL A 367 -9.23 -4.42 17.51
N LYS A 368 -8.30 -3.67 16.89
CA LYS A 368 -8.01 -2.29 17.29
C LYS A 368 -9.20 -1.36 17.08
N ILE A 369 -9.96 -1.57 16.01
CA ILE A 369 -11.14 -0.76 15.72
C ILE A 369 -12.25 -1.07 16.72
N LEU A 370 -12.42 -2.33 17.12
CA LEU A 370 -13.34 -2.71 18.19
C LEU A 370 -12.94 -2.13 19.55
N GLU A 371 -11.64 -2.14 19.88
CA GLU A 371 -11.10 -1.47 21.07
C GLU A 371 -11.39 0.04 21.04
N GLU A 372 -11.14 0.71 19.91
CA GLU A 372 -11.44 2.13 19.75
C GLU A 372 -12.94 2.42 19.84
N ALA A 373 -13.79 1.53 19.32
CA ALA A 373 -15.24 1.62 19.46
C ALA A 373 -15.64 1.63 20.94
N ASN A 374 -15.11 0.67 21.69
CA ASN A 374 -15.34 0.53 23.12
C ASN A 374 -14.91 1.80 23.88
N ASN A 375 -13.71 2.30 23.60
CA ASN A 375 -13.15 3.51 24.20
C ASN A 375 -13.98 4.77 23.91
N ARG A 376 -14.65 4.82 22.75
CA ARG A 376 -15.57 5.91 22.36
C ARG A 376 -17.01 5.71 22.84
N SER A 377 -17.26 4.66 23.62
CA SER A 377 -18.62 4.27 24.04
C SER A 377 -19.58 4.00 22.88
N ILE A 378 -19.04 3.48 21.77
CA ILE A 378 -19.82 3.05 20.60
C ILE A 378 -20.24 1.58 20.83
N PRO A 379 -21.56 1.26 20.76
CA PRO A 379 -22.04 -0.11 20.92
C PRO A 379 -21.36 -1.10 19.98
N ILE A 380 -20.92 -2.24 20.52
CA ILE A 380 -20.38 -3.38 19.78
C ILE A 380 -21.40 -4.50 19.83
N TYR A 381 -21.94 -4.87 18.68
CA TYR A 381 -22.97 -5.90 18.53
C TYR A 381 -22.36 -7.26 18.24
N THR A 382 -22.91 -8.30 18.86
CA THR A 382 -22.72 -9.70 18.49
C THR A 382 -23.99 -10.20 17.79
N ILE A 383 -23.88 -10.48 16.50
CA ILE A 383 -24.99 -10.76 15.59
C ILE A 383 -24.97 -12.23 15.22
N ASN A 384 -26.12 -12.89 15.36
CA ASN A 384 -26.36 -14.26 14.97
C ASN A 384 -27.80 -14.39 14.41
N GLN A 385 -28.21 -15.60 14.03
CA GLN A 385 -29.51 -15.83 13.40
C GLN A 385 -30.72 -15.39 14.23
N THR A 386 -30.56 -15.20 15.55
CA THR A 386 -31.67 -14.85 16.45
C THR A 386 -31.93 -13.35 16.56
N ASN A 387 -30.95 -12.50 16.25
CA ASN A 387 -31.05 -11.04 16.40
C ASN A 387 -30.69 -10.25 15.12
N LEU A 388 -30.35 -10.94 14.02
CA LEU A 388 -29.98 -10.31 12.75
C LEU A 388 -31.02 -9.27 12.29
N ASP A 389 -32.29 -9.65 12.22
CA ASP A 389 -33.38 -8.80 11.72
C ASP A 389 -33.59 -7.54 12.58
N ASP A 390 -33.26 -7.61 13.86
CA ASP A 390 -33.41 -6.51 14.81
C ASP A 390 -32.19 -5.58 14.81
N VAL A 391 -30.97 -6.13 14.67
CA VAL A 391 -29.71 -5.39 14.79
C VAL A 391 -29.26 -4.77 13.46
N LEU A 392 -29.39 -5.49 12.34
CA LEU A 392 -28.88 -5.04 11.04
C LEU A 392 -29.40 -3.65 10.62
N PRO A 393 -30.67 -3.27 10.87
CA PRO A 393 -31.18 -1.93 10.55
C PRO A 393 -30.61 -0.80 11.44
N ILE A 394 -30.06 -1.13 12.62
CA ILE A 394 -29.51 -0.17 13.59
C ILE A 394 -28.08 0.23 13.22
N LEU A 395 -27.34 -0.68 12.56
CA LEU A 395 -25.96 -0.43 12.16
C LEU A 395 -25.88 0.75 11.17
N GLN A 396 -25.06 1.75 11.50
CA GLN A 396 -24.71 2.89 10.67
C GLN A 396 -23.49 2.56 9.80
N LEU A 397 -23.58 1.45 9.06
CA LEU A 397 -22.52 0.93 8.20
C LEU A 397 -22.94 0.92 6.72
N PRO A 398 -21.98 0.91 5.78
CA PRO A 398 -22.24 0.71 4.37
C PRO A 398 -23.04 -0.57 4.05
N ASP A 399 -23.95 -0.49 3.08
CA ASP A 399 -24.84 -1.61 2.74
C ASP A 399 -24.06 -2.87 2.29
N TYR A 400 -22.93 -2.71 1.59
CA TYR A 400 -22.10 -3.86 1.22
C TYR A 400 -21.58 -4.63 2.44
N ILE A 401 -21.26 -3.95 3.56
CA ILE A 401 -20.82 -4.59 4.81
C ILE A 401 -22.02 -5.26 5.49
N LYS A 402 -23.18 -4.61 5.51
CA LYS A 402 -24.42 -5.20 6.03
C LYS A 402 -24.80 -6.48 5.29
N ASN A 403 -24.67 -6.49 3.96
CA ASN A 403 -24.91 -7.66 3.13
C ASN A 403 -23.93 -8.81 3.45
N TRP A 404 -22.67 -8.49 3.74
CA TRP A 404 -21.69 -9.49 4.19
C TRP A 404 -22.07 -10.07 5.55
N ILE A 405 -22.43 -9.21 6.51
CA ILE A 405 -22.90 -9.62 7.84
C ILE A 405 -24.11 -10.54 7.71
N GLU A 406 -25.11 -10.15 6.92
CA GLU A 406 -26.30 -10.96 6.65
C GLU A 406 -25.93 -12.31 6.02
N SER A 407 -25.07 -12.32 5.00
CA SER A 407 -24.61 -13.54 4.33
C SER A 407 -23.91 -14.49 5.30
N ASP A 408 -23.01 -13.98 6.14
CA ASP A 408 -22.27 -14.79 7.10
C ASP A 408 -23.17 -15.34 8.21
N VAL A 409 -24.09 -14.53 8.73
CA VAL A 409 -25.06 -14.97 9.73
C VAL A 409 -26.03 -16.01 9.15
N ASN A 410 -26.47 -15.83 7.90
CA ASN A 410 -27.29 -16.80 7.19
C ASN A 410 -26.54 -18.11 6.92
N ALA A 411 -25.21 -18.06 6.78
CA ALA A 411 -24.34 -19.23 6.71
C ALA A 411 -24.10 -19.92 8.07
N GLY A 412 -24.71 -19.42 9.16
CA GLY A 412 -24.60 -19.98 10.51
C GLY A 412 -23.43 -19.43 11.32
N ARG A 413 -22.75 -18.39 10.83
CA ARG A 413 -21.64 -17.72 11.53
C ARG A 413 -22.15 -16.65 12.49
N VAL A 414 -21.27 -16.20 13.38
CA VAL A 414 -21.51 -15.10 14.31
C VAL A 414 -20.62 -13.92 13.93
N VAL A 415 -21.18 -12.71 13.99
CA VAL A 415 -20.47 -11.48 13.61
C VAL A 415 -20.36 -10.53 14.79
N ILE A 416 -19.17 -9.99 15.05
CA ILE A 416 -18.92 -8.94 16.06
C ILE A 416 -18.52 -7.66 15.34
N VAL A 417 -19.30 -6.59 15.52
CA VAL A 417 -19.16 -5.35 14.73
C VAL A 417 -19.59 -4.12 15.55
N PRO A 418 -18.91 -2.97 15.46
CA PRO A 418 -19.38 -1.75 16.10
C PRO A 418 -20.58 -1.15 15.35
N GLU A 419 -21.37 -0.33 16.04
CA GLU A 419 -22.58 0.28 15.46
C GLU A 419 -22.30 1.11 14.21
N GLN A 420 -21.15 1.78 14.15
CA GLN A 420 -20.84 2.79 13.13
C GLN A 420 -19.35 2.75 12.75
N GLU A 421 -19.02 3.38 11.62
CA GLU A 421 -17.62 3.60 11.21
C GLU A 421 -16.89 4.53 12.19
N ILE A 422 -15.58 4.35 12.28
CA ILE A 422 -14.68 5.01 13.23
C ILE A 422 -13.53 5.63 12.46
N GLN A 423 -13.25 6.89 12.76
CA GLN A 423 -12.06 7.57 12.28
C GLN A 423 -10.89 7.39 13.28
N ILE A 424 -9.78 6.83 12.82
CA ILE A 424 -8.50 6.68 13.55
C ILE A 424 -7.43 7.40 12.75
N GLU A 425 -6.98 8.57 13.24
CA GLU A 425 -6.09 9.48 12.49
C GLU A 425 -6.66 9.80 11.09
N ASP A 426 -5.91 9.49 10.02
CA ASP A 426 -6.32 9.71 8.63
C ASP A 426 -7.12 8.52 8.03
N TRP A 427 -7.31 7.45 8.80
CA TRP A 427 -8.08 6.28 8.38
C TRP A 427 -9.53 6.37 8.89
N GLU A 428 -10.50 6.05 8.03
CA GLU A 428 -11.92 6.00 8.37
C GLU A 428 -12.53 4.69 7.86
N GLY A 429 -13.29 4.02 8.72
CA GLY A 429 -13.89 2.74 8.37
C GLY A 429 -14.39 1.93 9.55
N VAL A 430 -14.70 0.66 9.32
CA VAL A 430 -15.14 -0.30 10.34
C VAL A 430 -14.28 -1.56 10.35
N GLY A 431 -14.08 -2.13 11.52
CA GLY A 431 -13.48 -3.45 11.72
C GLY A 431 -14.51 -4.40 12.31
N TRP A 432 -14.58 -5.63 11.81
CA TRP A 432 -15.52 -6.64 12.31
C TRP A 432 -14.91 -8.04 12.27
N ILE A 433 -15.43 -8.91 13.12
CA ILE A 433 -15.00 -10.30 13.26
C ILE A 433 -16.15 -11.19 12.81
N VAL A 434 -15.88 -12.15 11.95
CA VAL A 434 -16.80 -13.22 11.59
C VAL A 434 -16.21 -14.52 12.10
N PHE A 435 -16.95 -15.33 12.86
CA PHE A 435 -16.46 -16.63 13.30
C PHE A 435 -17.51 -17.72 13.24
N ASP A 436 -17.06 -18.94 12.99
CA ASP A 436 -17.85 -20.15 13.07
C ASP A 436 -17.92 -20.60 14.55
N PRO A 437 -19.11 -20.64 15.17
CA PRO A 437 -19.25 -20.97 16.60
C PRO A 437 -18.94 -22.44 16.92
N ASP A 438 -18.99 -23.36 15.94
CA ASP A 438 -18.73 -24.79 16.14
C ASP A 438 -17.24 -25.14 16.09
N THR A 439 -16.45 -24.35 15.34
CA THR A 439 -15.02 -24.60 15.13
C THR A 439 -14.11 -23.53 15.74
N GLY A 440 -14.63 -22.34 16.02
CA GLY A 440 -13.88 -21.16 16.42
C GLY A 440 -13.03 -20.54 15.30
N ALA A 441 -13.14 -21.02 14.06
CA ALA A 441 -12.45 -20.42 12.93
C ALA A 441 -13.00 -19.02 12.66
N GLY A 442 -12.13 -18.01 12.59
CA GLY A 442 -12.50 -16.61 12.45
C GLY A 442 -11.81 -15.89 11.31
N ALA A 443 -12.49 -14.92 10.74
CA ALA A 443 -11.98 -13.93 9.81
C ALA A 443 -12.14 -12.53 10.42
N TYR A 444 -11.10 -11.70 10.27
CA TYR A 444 -10.96 -10.42 10.94
C TYR A 444 -10.82 -9.34 9.87
N TYR A 445 -11.90 -8.63 9.62
CA TYR A 445 -12.00 -7.72 8.48
C TYR A 445 -11.87 -6.28 8.91
N ILE A 446 -11.32 -5.45 8.02
CA ILE A 446 -11.48 -4.00 8.07
C ILE A 446 -11.96 -3.49 6.71
N SER A 447 -12.74 -2.41 6.70
CA SER A 447 -13.18 -1.77 5.46
C SER A 447 -11.99 -1.19 4.70
N GLY A 448 -12.04 -1.24 3.37
CA GLY A 448 -10.92 -0.84 2.51
C GLY A 448 -9.90 -1.95 2.19
N GLY A 449 -10.24 -3.20 2.50
CA GLY A 449 -9.73 -4.39 1.79
C GLY A 449 -8.30 -4.87 2.07
N LEU A 450 -7.62 -4.36 3.10
CA LEU A 450 -6.40 -5.01 3.62
C LEU A 450 -6.61 -5.27 5.11
N ALA A 451 -6.09 -6.35 5.68
CA ALA A 451 -5.87 -6.38 7.14
C ALA A 451 -4.66 -5.49 7.49
N GLY A 452 -4.63 -4.83 8.65
CA GLY A 452 -3.44 -4.09 9.13
C GLY A 452 -2.92 -2.93 8.26
N LYS A 453 -3.15 -1.65 8.62
CA LYS A 453 -2.52 -0.49 7.93
C LYS A 453 -1.92 0.53 8.90
N LEU A 454 -0.84 1.19 8.48
CA LEU A 454 -0.39 2.44 9.11
C LEU A 454 -1.46 3.53 8.93
N ALA A 455 -1.83 4.21 10.01
CA ALA A 455 -2.79 5.31 9.95
C ALA A 455 -2.15 6.66 9.57
N GLY A 456 -0.81 6.76 9.43
CA GLY A 456 -0.11 8.05 9.21
C GLY A 456 1.32 8.01 8.62
N GLY A 457 1.57 7.21 7.57
CA GLY A 457 2.90 7.04 6.96
C GLY A 457 3.15 7.85 5.68
N ALA A 458 4.35 8.43 5.53
CA ALA A 458 4.84 9.03 4.28
C ALA A 458 6.16 8.37 3.88
N TRP A 459 6.32 8.00 2.60
CA TRP A 459 7.49 7.32 1.99
C TRP A 459 8.84 7.98 2.33
N THR A 460 8.86 9.30 2.50
CA THR A 460 10.06 10.07 2.89
C THR A 460 10.63 9.68 4.26
N LYS A 461 9.90 8.91 5.08
CA LYS A 461 10.31 8.46 6.42
C LYS A 461 10.97 7.08 6.44
N ILE A 462 11.09 6.38 5.31
CA ILE A 462 11.60 5.00 5.23
C ILE A 462 12.98 4.83 5.91
N LYS A 463 13.92 5.77 5.71
CA LYS A 463 15.23 5.73 6.41
C LYS A 463 15.09 5.76 7.94
N GLY A 464 14.15 6.57 8.44
CA GLY A 464 13.82 6.62 9.86
C GLY A 464 13.18 5.31 10.35
N TRP A 465 12.37 4.67 9.51
CA TRP A 465 11.75 3.38 9.81
C TRP A 465 12.77 2.23 9.88
N PHE A 466 13.76 2.17 8.99
CA PHE A 466 14.84 1.19 9.07
C PHE A 466 15.58 1.24 10.41
N ASN A 467 15.96 2.45 10.84
CA ASN A 467 16.65 2.65 12.11
C ASN A 467 15.76 2.29 13.30
N LYS A 468 14.50 2.70 13.31
CA LYS A 468 13.55 2.34 14.37
C LYS A 468 13.32 0.83 14.44
N PHE A 469 13.11 0.19 13.29
CA PHE A 469 12.92 -1.25 13.21
C PHE A 469 14.12 -2.00 13.80
N GLY A 470 15.34 -1.67 13.37
CA GLY A 470 16.56 -2.32 13.84
C GLY A 470 16.76 -2.23 15.36
N GLU A 471 16.39 -1.09 15.96
CA GLU A 471 16.45 -0.87 17.41
C GLU A 471 15.39 -1.72 18.14
N LYS A 472 14.12 -1.58 17.75
CA LYS A 472 12.99 -2.23 18.41
C LYS A 472 13.00 -3.75 18.26
N ILE A 473 13.38 -4.25 17.08
CA ILE A 473 13.46 -5.70 16.86
C ILE A 473 14.59 -6.33 17.68
N ALA A 474 15.69 -5.62 17.89
CA ALA A 474 16.78 -6.10 18.74
C ALA A 474 16.36 -6.16 20.22
N ASP A 475 15.54 -5.20 20.69
CA ASP A 475 14.93 -5.23 22.02
C ASP A 475 13.99 -6.44 22.17
N ILE A 476 13.13 -6.69 21.18
CA ILE A 476 12.22 -7.85 21.16
C ILE A 476 13.04 -9.15 21.21
N LEU A 477 14.04 -9.32 20.34
CA LEU A 477 14.88 -10.52 20.30
C LEU A 477 15.63 -10.73 21.62
N ALA A 478 16.06 -9.67 22.31
CA ALA A 478 16.75 -9.77 23.59
C ALA A 478 15.87 -10.34 24.72
N LEU A 479 14.54 -10.24 24.61
CA LEU A 479 13.60 -10.83 25.55
C LEU A 479 13.45 -12.35 25.35
N PHE A 480 13.54 -12.82 24.10
CA PHE A 480 13.18 -14.20 23.75
C PHE A 480 14.38 -15.11 23.37
N SER A 481 15.58 -14.55 23.17
CA SER A 481 16.77 -15.30 22.77
C SER A 481 18.05 -14.88 23.49
N PRO A 482 18.91 -15.83 23.93
CA PRO A 482 20.24 -15.53 24.45
C PRO A 482 21.13 -14.79 23.44
N HIS A 483 20.90 -14.99 22.14
CA HIS A 483 21.63 -14.31 21.06
C HIS A 483 21.08 -12.90 20.77
N GLY A 484 19.83 -12.62 21.17
CA GLY A 484 19.20 -11.30 20.99
C GLY A 484 19.95 -10.19 21.73
N ALA A 485 20.48 -10.47 22.93
CA ALA A 485 21.34 -9.53 23.65
C ALA A 485 22.64 -9.21 22.91
N ILE A 486 23.18 -10.18 22.14
CA ILE A 486 24.36 -9.99 21.30
C ILE A 486 24.01 -9.13 20.10
N ILE A 487 22.89 -9.40 19.42
CA ILE A 487 22.39 -8.60 18.28
C ILE A 487 22.14 -7.15 18.70
N LYS A 488 21.51 -6.94 19.87
CA LYS A 488 21.32 -5.61 20.44
C LYS A 488 22.65 -4.90 20.69
N THR A 489 23.61 -5.60 21.28
CA THR A 489 24.96 -5.05 21.52
C THR A 489 25.66 -4.67 20.20
N ILE A 490 25.51 -5.49 19.15
CA ILE A 490 26.04 -5.23 17.80
C ILE A 490 25.36 -4.00 17.19
N TYR A 491 24.03 -3.93 17.24
CA TYR A 491 23.26 -2.80 16.74
C TYR A 491 23.67 -1.50 17.44
N ASP A 492 23.71 -1.49 18.77
CA ASP A 492 24.14 -0.35 19.57
C ASP A 492 25.59 0.04 19.23
N GLY A 493 26.48 -0.93 19.02
CA GLY A 493 27.87 -0.71 18.62
C GLY A 493 28.06 -0.10 17.23
N ILE A 494 27.21 -0.46 16.25
CA ILE A 494 27.25 0.06 14.87
C ILE A 494 26.55 1.42 14.78
N MET A 495 25.35 1.54 15.34
CA MET A 495 24.48 2.70 15.13
C MET A 495 24.79 3.87 16.07
N THR A 496 25.35 3.63 17.26
CA THR A 496 25.70 4.73 18.17
C THR A 496 26.75 5.67 17.58
N PRO A 497 27.87 5.18 17.00
CA PRO A 497 28.83 6.05 16.31
C PRO A 497 28.25 6.80 15.10
N LEU A 498 27.36 6.16 14.33
CA LEU A 498 26.67 6.76 13.17
C LEU A 498 25.70 7.87 13.59
N LYS A 499 24.84 7.61 14.59
CA LYS A 499 23.92 8.61 15.19
C LYS A 499 24.71 9.82 15.73
N VAL A 500 25.85 9.58 16.39
CA VAL A 500 26.73 10.65 16.88
C VAL A 500 27.35 11.45 15.72
N TYR A 501 27.78 10.79 14.65
CA TYR A 501 28.30 11.46 13.45
C TYR A 501 27.24 12.32 12.74
N GLU A 502 26.02 11.82 12.58
CA GLU A 502 24.89 12.57 11.99
C GLU A 502 24.55 13.80 12.84
N LEU A 503 24.42 13.66 14.17
CA LEU A 503 24.13 14.78 15.07
C LEU A 503 25.22 15.87 15.03
N VAL A 504 26.48 15.47 14.89
CA VAL A 504 27.64 16.38 14.77
C VAL A 504 27.66 17.09 13.41
N THR A 505 27.36 16.39 12.32
CA THR A 505 27.38 16.94 10.96
C THR A 505 26.16 17.80 10.62
N GLU A 506 25.01 17.54 11.26
CA GLU A 506 23.78 18.36 11.12
C GLU A 506 23.78 19.63 12.01
N GLY A 507 24.81 19.84 12.83
CA GLY A 507 24.94 21.04 13.67
C GLY A 507 23.91 21.12 14.81
N LYS A 508 23.29 20.00 15.20
CA LYS A 508 22.24 19.94 16.24
C LYS A 508 22.80 19.87 17.67
N VAL A 509 24.12 19.82 17.86
CA VAL A 509 24.76 19.80 19.18
C VAL A 509 24.82 21.21 19.78
N SER A 510 23.98 21.49 20.77
CA SER A 510 24.06 22.71 21.60
C SER A 510 24.79 22.43 22.92
N GLY A 511 25.42 23.46 23.49
CA GLY A 511 26.53 23.37 24.47
C GLY A 511 26.31 22.67 25.82
N TRP A 512 25.23 21.92 26.04
CA TRP A 512 24.95 21.20 27.29
C TRP A 512 25.12 19.66 27.20
N GLU A 513 25.38 19.10 26.02
CA GLU A 513 25.54 17.64 25.81
C GLU A 513 27.01 17.16 25.72
N TRP A 514 27.97 18.03 26.01
CA TRP A 514 29.41 17.71 26.07
C TRP A 514 29.80 16.54 26.99
N PRO A 515 29.12 16.27 28.12
CA PRO A 515 29.39 15.09 28.94
C PRO A 515 29.09 13.75 28.23
N VAL A 516 28.12 13.73 27.31
CA VAL A 516 27.74 12.52 26.56
C VAL A 516 28.82 12.20 25.52
N LEU A 517 29.38 13.20 24.85
CA LEU A 517 30.50 13.04 23.91
C LEU A 517 31.80 12.61 24.61
N ILE A 518 32.06 13.10 25.83
CA ILE A 518 33.19 12.67 26.67
C ILE A 518 32.98 11.25 27.18
N PHE A 519 31.75 10.90 27.59
CA PHE A 519 31.38 9.54 28.00
C PHE A 519 31.51 8.54 26.83
N CYS A 520 31.06 8.90 25.63
CA CYS A 520 31.26 8.08 24.43
C CYS A 520 32.75 7.90 24.11
N ALA A 521 33.59 8.94 24.20
CA ALA A 521 35.03 8.82 23.97
C ALA A 521 35.74 7.97 25.06
N ASP A 522 35.34 8.11 26.32
CA ASP A 522 35.91 7.36 27.46
C ASP A 522 35.43 5.90 27.52
N VAL A 523 34.27 5.57 26.95
CA VAL A 523 33.71 4.20 26.88
C VAL A 523 34.10 3.47 25.59
N LEU A 524 34.15 4.15 24.44
CA LEU A 524 34.44 3.52 23.14
C LEU A 524 35.94 3.25 22.93
N TYR A 525 36.84 4.06 23.51
CA TYR A 525 38.29 3.88 23.34
C TYR A 525 38.84 2.62 24.05
N PRO A 526 38.41 2.27 25.29
CA PRO A 526 38.73 0.98 25.90
C PRO A 526 38.11 -0.21 25.15
N PHE A 527 36.90 -0.05 24.61
CA PHE A 527 36.21 -1.09 23.83
C PHE A 527 36.95 -1.42 22.54
N ALA A 528 37.45 -0.42 21.80
CA ALA A 528 38.27 -0.62 20.61
C ALA A 528 39.59 -1.38 20.90
N ILE A 529 40.18 -1.20 22.10
CA ILE A 529 41.37 -1.94 22.54
C ILE A 529 41.01 -3.40 22.88
N VAL A 530 39.87 -3.64 23.52
CA VAL A 530 39.36 -4.98 23.83
C VAL A 530 38.97 -5.74 22.55
N GLU A 531 38.37 -5.06 21.57
CA GLU A 531 38.05 -5.62 20.26
C GLU A 531 39.29 -5.91 19.41
N ALA A 532 40.32 -5.06 19.43
CA ALA A 532 41.60 -5.35 18.78
C ALA A 532 42.27 -6.61 19.38
N ILE A 533 42.13 -6.82 20.70
CA ILE A 533 42.60 -8.03 21.39
C ILE A 533 41.73 -9.25 21.01
N LEU A 534 40.41 -9.12 20.95
CA LEU A 534 39.49 -10.18 20.52
C LEU A 534 39.67 -10.56 19.04
N SER A 535 40.02 -9.60 18.18
CA SER A 535 40.33 -9.81 16.76
C SER A 535 41.63 -10.59 16.57
N ILE A 536 42.64 -10.31 17.42
CA ILE A 536 43.87 -11.12 17.47
C ILE A 536 43.54 -12.54 17.95
N ILE A 537 42.69 -12.71 18.97
CA ILE A 537 42.28 -14.03 19.47
C ILE A 537 41.50 -14.82 18.40
N CYS A 538 40.58 -14.18 17.67
CA CYS A 538 39.79 -14.81 16.60
C CYS A 538 40.64 -15.17 15.37
N ALA A 539 41.68 -14.38 15.05
CA ALA A 539 42.63 -14.71 13.98
C ALA A 539 43.50 -15.95 14.26
N PHE A 540 43.54 -16.43 15.52
CA PHE A 540 44.28 -17.61 15.96
C PHE A 540 43.38 -18.76 16.47
N ALA A 541 42.04 -18.64 16.38
CA ALA A 541 41.11 -19.69 16.79
C ALA A 541 40.91 -20.75 15.67
N PRO A 542 40.93 -22.06 15.98
CA PRO A 542 40.70 -23.11 14.98
C PRO A 542 39.25 -23.10 14.44
N GLU A 543 39.09 -23.52 13.18
CA GLU A 543 37.93 -23.30 12.29
C GLU A 543 36.50 -23.70 12.73
N PRO A 544 36.19 -24.55 13.75
CA PRO A 544 34.79 -24.93 13.99
C PRO A 544 33.92 -23.87 14.68
N VAL A 545 34.50 -22.78 15.21
CA VAL A 545 33.78 -21.89 16.16
C VAL A 545 33.36 -20.54 15.54
N VAL A 546 33.92 -20.13 14.39
CA VAL A 546 33.60 -18.84 13.77
C VAL A 546 33.53 -19.00 12.25
N SER A 547 32.39 -18.67 11.65
CA SER A 547 32.22 -18.70 10.18
C SER A 547 33.20 -17.73 9.51
N LYS A 548 33.67 -18.05 8.30
CA LYS A 548 34.55 -17.16 7.50
C LYS A 548 33.97 -15.76 7.29
N GLY A 549 32.64 -15.62 7.35
CA GLY A 549 31.95 -14.32 7.34
C GLY A 549 32.16 -13.52 8.62
N GLY A 550 32.08 -14.17 9.80
CA GLY A 550 32.25 -13.50 11.10
C GLY A 550 33.65 -12.91 11.31
N SER A 551 34.69 -13.60 10.85
CA SER A 551 36.08 -13.12 10.97
C SER A 551 36.42 -11.97 10.00
N LEU A 552 35.84 -11.97 8.80
CA LEU A 552 35.92 -10.83 7.87
C LEU A 552 35.11 -9.62 8.40
N PHE A 553 33.96 -9.89 9.00
CA PHE A 553 33.05 -8.93 9.63
C PHE A 553 33.70 -8.17 10.80
N PHE A 554 34.33 -8.86 11.76
CA PHE A 554 35.03 -8.19 12.87
C PHE A 554 36.24 -7.35 12.41
N GLY A 555 36.94 -7.79 11.36
CA GLY A 555 38.04 -7.02 10.77
C GLY A 555 37.58 -5.70 10.13
N ILE A 556 36.42 -5.70 9.46
CA ILE A 556 35.85 -4.51 8.83
C ILE A 556 35.24 -3.56 9.87
N LEU A 557 34.57 -4.09 10.90
CA LEU A 557 34.03 -3.33 12.02
C LEU A 557 35.11 -2.56 12.81
N ALA A 558 36.29 -3.17 13.00
CA ALA A 558 37.44 -2.51 13.64
C ALA A 558 38.03 -1.36 12.80
N ILE A 559 38.01 -1.48 11.47
CA ILE A 559 38.47 -0.44 10.54
C ILE A 559 37.46 0.73 10.52
N ALA A 560 36.18 0.41 10.51
CA ALA A 560 35.07 1.38 10.50
C ALA A 560 34.99 2.25 11.75
N THR A 561 35.10 1.62 12.93
CA THR A 561 35.17 2.33 14.22
C THR A 561 36.41 3.21 14.31
N SER A 562 37.55 2.74 13.78
CA SER A 562 38.79 3.53 13.71
C SER A 562 38.66 4.76 12.78
N TRP A 563 37.99 4.62 11.63
CA TRP A 563 37.82 5.71 10.66
C TRP A 563 36.82 6.78 11.12
N SER A 564 35.68 6.37 11.69
CA SER A 564 34.66 7.28 12.24
C SER A 564 35.19 8.07 13.43
N MET A 565 35.93 7.41 14.34
CA MET A 565 36.63 8.07 15.44
C MET A 565 37.68 9.08 14.94
N GLY A 566 38.45 8.74 13.90
CA GLY A 566 39.41 9.65 13.28
C GLY A 566 38.76 10.89 12.67
N SER A 567 37.60 10.74 12.04
CA SER A 567 36.84 11.82 11.43
C SER A 567 36.22 12.76 12.47
N LEU A 568 35.69 12.20 13.57
CA LEU A 568 35.18 12.96 14.71
C LEU A 568 36.30 13.80 15.38
N LEU A 569 37.48 13.20 15.57
CA LEU A 569 38.64 13.90 16.13
C LEU A 569 39.10 15.06 15.23
N ASN A 570 39.12 14.89 13.91
CA ASN A 570 39.45 15.96 12.96
C ASN A 570 38.45 17.13 13.03
N TRP A 571 37.16 16.85 13.14
CA TRP A 571 36.14 17.89 13.27
C TRP A 571 36.27 18.71 14.57
N ILE A 572 36.57 18.02 15.69
CA ILE A 572 36.86 18.65 16.99
C ILE A 572 38.11 19.56 16.89
N GLU A 573 39.14 19.15 16.14
CA GLU A 573 40.34 19.96 15.91
C GLU A 573 40.05 21.25 15.14
N GLU A 574 39.15 21.22 14.16
CA GLU A 574 38.78 22.39 13.34
C GLU A 574 37.94 23.41 14.11
N HIS A 575 37.09 22.96 15.04
CA HIS A 575 36.09 23.81 15.69
C HIS A 575 36.41 24.16 17.16
N ASN A 576 37.41 23.50 17.79
CA ASN A 576 37.80 23.78 19.18
C ASN A 576 39.34 23.65 19.44
N PRO A 577 40.14 24.67 19.06
CA PRO A 577 41.61 24.60 19.08
C PRO A 577 42.22 24.46 20.50
N THR A 578 41.50 24.86 21.55
CA THR A 578 41.93 24.69 22.95
C THR A 578 41.95 23.22 23.37
N PHE A 579 41.00 22.42 22.87
CA PHE A 579 40.87 20.98 23.13
C PHE A 579 41.88 20.16 22.30
N SER A 580 42.17 20.62 21.08
CA SER A 580 43.24 20.09 20.21
C SER A 580 44.61 20.03 20.93
N SER A 581 44.91 20.99 21.81
CA SER A 581 46.18 21.03 22.56
C SER A 581 46.33 19.93 23.62
N ILE A 582 45.21 19.41 24.15
CA ILE A 582 45.17 18.35 25.16
C ILE A 582 45.34 16.98 24.51
N ILE A 583 44.75 16.77 23.32
CA ILE A 583 44.83 15.51 22.56
C ILE A 583 46.13 15.39 21.76
N LYS A 584 46.64 16.48 21.16
CA LYS A 584 47.92 16.50 20.42
C LYS A 584 49.16 16.23 21.29
N GLY A 585 49.05 16.36 22.61
CA GLY A 585 50.10 15.96 23.54
C GLY A 585 50.28 14.44 23.68
N LYS A 586 49.34 13.64 23.14
CA LYS A 586 49.26 12.21 23.42
C LYS A 586 49.44 11.35 22.15
N TYR A 587 48.95 11.78 20.98
CA TYR A 587 49.00 10.97 19.73
C TYR A 587 49.05 11.87 18.48
N ALA A 588 49.88 11.57 17.48
CA ALA A 588 50.16 12.39 16.28
C ALA A 588 50.26 11.47 15.01
N PRO A 589 50.07 11.98 13.75
CA PRO A 589 48.96 11.57 12.85
C PRO A 589 49.38 11.20 11.40
N SER A 590 48.42 10.97 10.48
CA SER A 590 48.48 11.45 9.07
C SER A 590 47.10 11.55 8.37
N THR A 591 46.98 12.53 7.46
CA THR A 591 45.79 13.26 6.93
C THR A 591 45.51 13.02 5.45
N VAL A 592 44.25 13.20 4.98
CA VAL A 592 43.83 13.87 3.70
C VAL A 592 42.38 14.40 3.81
N ILE A 593 42.11 15.60 3.25
CA ILE A 593 40.86 16.40 3.29
C ILE A 593 40.20 16.44 1.89
N THR A 594 38.86 16.59 1.78
CA THR A 594 38.20 17.51 0.81
C THR A 594 36.72 17.77 1.13
N GLN A 595 36.27 19.01 0.91
CA GLN A 595 35.01 19.65 1.36
C GLN A 595 33.90 19.70 0.29
N ALA A 596 32.63 19.78 0.71
CA ALA A 596 31.51 20.33 -0.07
C ALA A 596 30.51 21.13 0.82
N LYS A 597 29.88 22.17 0.25
CA LYS A 597 29.05 23.22 0.88
C LYS A 597 27.55 22.82 1.04
N PRO A 598 26.78 23.46 1.95
CA PRO A 598 25.39 23.08 2.26
C PRO A 598 24.31 23.82 1.44
N GLN A 599 23.16 23.17 1.26
CA GLN A 599 21.91 23.68 0.66
C GLN A 599 20.88 23.99 1.78
N GLN A 600 20.09 25.05 1.61
CA GLN A 600 19.11 25.57 2.59
C GLN A 600 17.87 24.67 2.77
N SER A 601 17.39 24.58 4.01
CA SER A 601 16.16 23.90 4.41
C SER A 601 14.91 24.81 4.30
N PHE A 602 13.79 24.23 3.87
CA PHE A 602 12.47 24.85 3.92
C PHE A 602 11.63 24.22 5.04
N THR A 603 10.94 25.06 5.83
CA THR A 603 9.99 24.67 6.88
C THR A 603 8.56 25.00 6.44
N HIS A 604 7.65 24.04 6.48
CA HIS A 604 6.22 24.26 6.25
C HIS A 604 5.53 24.69 7.57
N ASN A 605 4.75 25.77 7.52
CA ASN A 605 3.76 26.10 8.55
C ASN A 605 2.37 25.64 8.07
N PRO A 606 1.54 25.00 8.91
CA PRO A 606 0.15 24.71 8.58
C PRO A 606 -0.67 26.01 8.57
N LEU A 607 -1.41 26.25 7.48
CA LEU A 607 -2.34 27.37 7.34
C LEU A 607 -3.62 27.08 8.13
N SER A 608 -4.09 28.05 8.92
CA SER A 608 -5.40 28.00 9.57
C SER A 608 -6.48 28.53 8.62
N PHE A 609 -7.40 27.67 8.18
CA PHE A 609 -8.48 28.02 7.29
C PHE A 609 -9.58 28.81 8.01
N LYS A 610 -10.10 29.87 7.39
CA LYS A 610 -11.28 30.62 7.85
C LYS A 610 -12.54 30.04 7.23
N ALA A 611 -13.60 29.87 8.01
CA ALA A 611 -14.90 29.44 7.52
C ALA A 611 -15.49 30.44 6.51
N SER A 612 -16.05 29.93 5.41
CA SER A 612 -16.79 30.70 4.39
C SER A 612 -18.09 31.29 4.96
N ASN A 613 -18.47 32.50 4.53
CA ASN A 613 -19.73 33.15 4.91
C ASN A 613 -20.88 32.88 3.92
N SER A 614 -20.61 32.22 2.79
CA SER A 614 -21.62 31.87 1.80
C SER A 614 -22.37 30.58 2.19
N THR A 615 -23.64 30.49 1.80
CA THR A 615 -24.45 29.26 1.95
C THR A 615 -24.60 28.50 0.64
N ASP A 616 -24.14 29.07 -0.48
CA ASP A 616 -24.13 28.43 -1.79
C ASP A 616 -22.88 27.53 -1.92
N PRO A 617 -23.03 26.21 -2.15
CA PRO A 617 -21.92 25.26 -2.21
C PRO A 617 -20.92 25.58 -3.31
N ILE A 618 -21.38 26.10 -4.46
CA ILE A 618 -20.49 26.53 -5.55
C ILE A 618 -19.63 27.70 -5.07
N ALA A 619 -20.26 28.74 -4.51
CA ALA A 619 -19.54 29.89 -3.96
C ALA A 619 -18.58 29.50 -2.82
N ARG A 620 -18.97 28.58 -1.93
CA ARG A 620 -18.12 28.05 -0.86
C ARG A 620 -16.90 27.29 -1.41
N GLY A 621 -17.09 26.47 -2.45
CA GLY A 621 -16.02 25.74 -3.13
C GLY A 621 -15.04 26.69 -3.81
N LYS A 622 -15.56 27.70 -4.51
CA LYS A 622 -14.74 28.75 -5.11
C LYS A 622 -14.01 29.62 -4.07
N GLU A 623 -14.65 29.93 -2.95
CA GLU A 623 -14.00 30.61 -1.81
C GLU A 623 -12.91 29.74 -1.16
N TRP A 624 -13.16 28.44 -1.02
CA TRP A 624 -12.15 27.49 -0.52
C TRP A 624 -10.97 27.41 -1.46
N LEU A 625 -11.19 27.25 -2.76
CA LEU A 625 -10.11 27.27 -3.76
C LEU A 625 -9.31 28.57 -3.61
N THR A 626 -9.99 29.72 -3.53
CA THR A 626 -9.34 31.03 -3.31
C THR A 626 -8.49 31.06 -2.03
N ASN A 627 -8.96 30.47 -0.93
CA ASN A 627 -8.25 30.44 0.35
C ASN A 627 -7.13 29.38 0.40
N ALA A 628 -7.28 28.29 -0.34
CA ALA A 628 -6.30 27.20 -0.45
C ALA A 628 -5.14 27.56 -1.38
N GLN A 629 -5.27 28.64 -2.14
CA GLN A 629 -4.18 29.19 -2.94
C GLN A 629 -2.99 29.53 -2.04
N THR A 630 -1.79 29.07 -2.40
CA THR A 630 -0.58 29.45 -1.68
C THR A 630 -0.32 30.95 -1.79
N SER A 631 0.49 31.51 -0.89
CA SER A 631 0.92 32.92 -0.97
C SER A 631 1.64 33.27 -2.28
N GLU A 632 2.14 32.26 -2.99
CA GLU A 632 2.79 32.42 -4.28
C GLU A 632 1.79 32.35 -5.45
N GLY A 633 0.61 31.75 -5.26
CA GLY A 633 -0.48 31.77 -6.25
C GLY A 633 -0.88 30.41 -6.84
N TYR A 634 -0.32 29.29 -6.37
CA TYR A 634 -0.60 27.95 -6.93
C TYR A 634 -1.38 27.03 -5.98
N TRP A 635 -1.72 25.85 -6.50
CA TRP A 635 -2.33 24.75 -5.76
C TRP A 635 -1.57 23.42 -5.95
N GLY A 636 -1.71 22.50 -4.99
CA GLY A 636 -1.10 21.16 -5.00
C GLY A 636 0.23 21.06 -4.24
N TYR A 637 0.73 19.83 -4.05
CA TYR A 637 2.04 19.57 -3.44
C TYR A 637 3.16 19.97 -4.42
N LYS A 638 4.07 20.84 -4.00
CA LYS A 638 5.21 21.36 -4.80
C LYS A 638 4.83 21.89 -6.20
N SER A 639 4.25 23.10 -6.27
CA SER A 639 4.13 23.89 -7.51
C SER A 639 3.52 23.14 -8.71
N SER A 640 2.35 22.49 -8.53
CA SER A 640 1.73 21.73 -9.62
C SER A 640 0.98 22.63 -10.60
N VAL A 641 1.46 22.70 -11.85
CA VAL A 641 0.82 23.44 -12.96
C VAL A 641 -0.54 22.84 -13.31
N LYS A 642 -0.67 21.51 -13.28
CA LYS A 642 -1.92 20.80 -13.61
C LYS A 642 -3.04 21.10 -12.62
N HIS A 643 -2.77 20.98 -11.31
CA HIS A 643 -3.75 21.31 -10.27
C HIS A 643 -4.15 22.79 -10.31
N THR A 644 -3.18 23.67 -10.52
CA THR A 644 -3.42 25.11 -10.67
C THR A 644 -4.27 25.41 -11.91
N SER A 645 -4.09 24.65 -13.00
CA SER A 645 -4.87 24.78 -14.24
C SER A 645 -6.34 24.42 -14.02
N PHE A 646 -6.63 23.32 -13.31
CA PHE A 646 -8.01 22.94 -12.98
C PHE A 646 -8.69 23.96 -12.06
N ALA A 647 -7.98 24.47 -11.05
CA ALA A 647 -8.48 25.53 -10.19
C ALA A 647 -8.81 26.80 -10.98
N ILE A 648 -7.96 27.20 -11.94
CA ILE A 648 -8.23 28.33 -12.83
C ILE A 648 -9.47 28.07 -13.67
N MET A 649 -9.62 26.87 -14.26
CA MET A 649 -10.82 26.55 -15.05
C MET A 649 -12.10 26.67 -14.21
N ALA A 650 -12.11 26.13 -12.99
CA ALA A 650 -13.24 26.21 -12.08
C ALA A 650 -13.54 27.65 -11.60
N LEU A 651 -12.52 28.48 -11.40
CA LEU A 651 -12.64 29.85 -10.90
C LEU A 651 -12.85 30.91 -12.00
N SER A 652 -12.55 30.58 -13.27
CA SER A 652 -12.59 31.54 -14.39
C SER A 652 -13.99 32.06 -14.73
N GLU A 653 -15.05 31.45 -14.20
CA GLU A 653 -16.43 31.86 -14.41
C GLU A 653 -16.93 32.86 -13.33
N GLN A 654 -17.73 33.84 -13.79
CA GLN A 654 -18.22 35.05 -13.11
C GLN A 654 -17.86 35.26 -11.62
N GLY A 655 -16.84 36.13 -11.39
CA GLY A 655 -16.69 36.92 -10.15
C GLY A 655 -15.43 36.66 -9.31
N TYR A 656 -14.69 35.58 -9.56
CA TYR A 656 -13.51 35.19 -8.77
C TYR A 656 -12.21 35.66 -9.42
N ASP A 657 -11.29 36.15 -8.58
CA ASP A 657 -10.00 36.67 -9.04
C ASP A 657 -8.99 35.54 -9.21
N VAL A 658 -8.71 35.19 -10.47
CA VAL A 658 -7.65 34.25 -10.83
C VAL A 658 -6.33 34.94 -11.18
N SER A 659 -6.17 36.25 -10.92
CA SER A 659 -4.98 37.02 -11.34
C SER A 659 -3.70 36.49 -10.73
N ASN A 660 -3.69 36.12 -9.45
CA ASN A 660 -2.50 35.54 -8.81
C ASN A 660 -2.16 34.16 -9.38
N ALA A 661 -3.19 33.34 -9.68
CA ALA A 661 -3.02 32.00 -10.23
C ALA A 661 -2.45 32.04 -11.64
N THR A 662 -3.04 32.89 -12.46
CA THR A 662 -2.64 33.10 -13.84
C THR A 662 -1.30 33.81 -13.93
N ALA A 663 -0.98 34.74 -13.02
CA ALA A 663 0.35 35.33 -12.90
C ALA A 663 1.39 34.33 -12.41
N TRP A 664 1.03 33.43 -11.49
CA TRP A 664 1.92 32.37 -11.03
C TRP A 664 2.20 31.38 -12.16
N ILE A 665 1.18 30.90 -12.87
CA ILE A 665 1.36 30.08 -14.08
C ILE A 665 2.25 30.87 -15.04
N ALA A 666 1.87 32.07 -15.47
CA ALA A 666 2.70 32.85 -16.40
C ALA A 666 4.16 33.07 -15.92
N GLY A 667 4.39 33.18 -14.61
CA GLY A 667 5.72 33.33 -14.00
C GLY A 667 6.51 32.03 -13.85
N HIS A 668 5.85 30.87 -13.87
CA HIS A 668 6.45 29.53 -13.87
C HIS A 668 6.65 28.99 -15.28
N GLN A 669 6.37 29.82 -16.28
CA GLN A 669 6.68 29.52 -17.65
C GLN A 669 8.20 29.56 -17.84
N ASN A 670 8.76 28.44 -18.29
CA ASN A 670 10.17 28.37 -18.60
C ASN A 670 10.50 29.36 -19.73
N PRO A 671 11.77 29.81 -19.86
CA PRO A 671 12.17 30.75 -20.92
C PRO A 671 11.90 30.27 -22.35
N ASP A 672 11.75 28.96 -22.53
CA ASP A 672 11.37 28.33 -23.80
C ASP A 672 9.85 28.34 -24.05
N GLY A 673 9.05 28.77 -23.07
CA GLY A 673 7.58 28.80 -23.11
C GLY A 673 6.92 27.57 -22.51
N SER A 674 7.66 26.55 -22.07
CA SER A 674 7.11 25.32 -21.51
C SER A 674 6.69 25.46 -20.05
N PHE A 675 5.85 24.52 -19.61
CA PHE A 675 5.51 24.25 -18.22
C PHE A 675 5.91 22.81 -17.90
N SER A 676 7.20 22.57 -17.68
CA SER A 676 7.84 21.23 -17.57
C SER A 676 7.77 20.37 -18.82
N ASP A 677 6.58 19.89 -19.15
CA ASP A 677 6.33 18.93 -20.22
C ASP A 677 5.19 19.42 -21.12
N LEU A 678 5.00 18.73 -22.24
CA LEU A 678 4.00 19.12 -23.23
C LEU A 678 2.57 19.09 -22.68
N GLN A 679 2.21 18.11 -21.86
CA GLN A 679 0.84 17.98 -21.35
C GLN A 679 0.54 19.05 -20.31
N SER A 680 1.45 19.24 -19.36
CA SER A 680 1.39 20.35 -18.41
C SER A 680 1.31 21.70 -19.13
N THR A 681 2.02 21.85 -20.26
CA THR A 681 1.93 23.04 -21.10
C THR A 681 0.57 23.16 -21.79
N CYS A 682 0.01 22.07 -22.31
CA CYS A 682 -1.32 22.06 -22.94
C CYS A 682 -2.43 22.43 -21.93
N PHE A 683 -2.39 21.89 -20.71
CA PHE A 683 -3.35 22.22 -19.65
C PHE A 683 -3.22 23.68 -19.19
N ALA A 684 -1.98 24.18 -19.03
CA ALA A 684 -1.74 25.58 -18.67
C ALA A 684 -2.26 26.55 -19.74
N VAL A 685 -1.96 26.27 -21.01
CA VAL A 685 -2.43 27.08 -22.15
C VAL A 685 -3.96 27.08 -22.22
N TRP A 686 -4.59 25.92 -22.03
CA TRP A 686 -6.04 25.81 -22.01
C TRP A 686 -6.66 26.58 -20.83
N ALA A 687 -6.11 26.45 -19.62
CA ALA A 687 -6.58 27.17 -18.45
C ALA A 687 -6.46 28.68 -18.59
N LEU A 688 -5.32 29.17 -19.10
CA LEU A 688 -5.10 30.60 -19.38
C LEU A 688 -6.10 31.11 -20.42
N SER A 689 -6.34 30.35 -21.50
CA SER A 689 -7.34 30.69 -22.51
C SER A 689 -8.74 30.78 -21.93
N LYS A 690 -9.13 29.84 -21.05
CA LYS A 690 -10.41 29.89 -20.32
C LYS A 690 -10.53 31.12 -19.41
N ALA A 691 -9.43 31.54 -18.80
CA ALA A 691 -9.35 32.78 -18.03
C ALA A 691 -9.27 34.06 -18.91
N GLY A 692 -9.33 33.94 -20.24
CA GLY A 692 -9.24 35.07 -21.16
C GLY A 692 -7.83 35.65 -21.30
N ILE A 693 -6.80 34.89 -20.94
CA ILE A 693 -5.40 35.30 -21.02
C ILE A 693 -4.74 34.57 -22.19
N GLU A 694 -4.27 35.34 -23.16
CA GLU A 694 -3.48 34.82 -24.27
C GLU A 694 -2.08 34.42 -23.76
N ASN A 695 -1.67 33.18 -24.03
CA ASN A 695 -0.34 32.69 -23.70
C ASN A 695 0.45 32.37 -24.98
N GLU A 696 0.89 33.43 -25.67
CA GLU A 696 1.66 33.32 -26.91
C GLU A 696 2.93 32.48 -26.72
N ASN A 697 3.64 32.59 -25.60
CA ASN A 697 4.85 31.83 -25.37
C ASN A 697 4.60 30.32 -25.22
N GLY A 698 3.51 29.91 -24.57
CA GLY A 698 3.20 28.48 -24.39
C GLY A 698 2.60 27.88 -25.64
N THR A 699 1.75 28.64 -26.35
CA THR A 699 1.32 28.25 -27.69
C THR A 699 2.50 28.17 -28.65
N ASN A 700 3.46 29.10 -28.59
CA ASN A 700 4.71 29.02 -29.35
C ASN A 700 5.59 27.84 -28.93
N PHE A 701 5.68 27.54 -27.63
CA PHE A 701 6.39 26.35 -27.15
C PHE A 701 5.76 25.10 -27.75
N ILE A 702 4.44 24.91 -27.59
CA ILE A 702 3.71 23.80 -28.20
C ILE A 702 4.04 23.77 -29.70
N LEU A 703 3.86 24.87 -30.43
CA LEU A 703 4.19 24.94 -31.86
C LEU A 703 5.66 24.68 -32.20
N SER A 704 6.60 24.95 -31.30
CA SER A 704 8.05 24.70 -31.49
C SER A 704 8.49 23.30 -31.08
N ALA A 705 7.76 22.67 -30.16
CA ALA A 705 7.89 21.27 -29.79
C ALA A 705 7.29 20.35 -30.86
N GLN A 706 6.60 20.93 -31.84
CA GLN A 706 6.17 20.24 -33.04
C GLN A 706 7.39 19.73 -33.80
N ASN A 707 7.41 18.43 -34.02
CA ASN A 707 8.39 17.79 -34.87
C ASN A 707 8.27 18.31 -36.33
N PRO A 708 9.35 18.24 -37.13
CA PRO A 708 9.31 18.66 -38.54
C PRO A 708 8.26 17.94 -39.40
N ASP A 709 7.74 16.82 -38.90
CA ASP A 709 6.68 16.05 -39.54
C ASP A 709 5.27 16.55 -39.18
N GLY A 710 5.12 17.53 -38.28
CA GLY A 710 3.84 18.09 -37.85
C GLY A 710 3.30 17.54 -36.53
N SER A 711 3.96 16.54 -35.94
CA SER A 711 3.51 15.82 -34.74
C SER A 711 4.05 16.38 -33.43
N TRP A 712 3.52 15.86 -32.33
CA TRP A 712 4.10 16.01 -30.98
C TRP A 712 4.59 14.66 -30.42
N GLY A 713 5.22 13.87 -31.27
CA GLY A 713 5.88 12.61 -30.90
C GLY A 713 4.97 11.40 -31.00
N ASP A 714 3.78 11.45 -30.40
CA ASP A 714 2.81 10.36 -30.42
C ASP A 714 1.36 10.85 -30.63
N HIS A 715 0.43 9.90 -30.73
CA HIS A 715 -0.97 10.17 -31.05
C HIS A 715 -1.70 10.90 -29.92
N LEU A 716 -1.41 10.56 -28.66
CA LEU A 716 -2.03 11.18 -27.48
C LEU A 716 -1.59 12.64 -27.35
N ASN A 717 -0.29 12.87 -27.37
CA ASN A 717 0.32 14.19 -27.27
C ASN A 717 -0.07 15.08 -28.45
N THR A 718 -0.12 14.54 -29.67
CA THR A 718 -0.59 15.28 -30.85
C THR A 718 -2.06 15.65 -30.73
N SER A 719 -2.92 14.74 -30.25
CA SER A 719 -4.35 15.00 -30.07
C SER A 719 -4.61 16.03 -28.97
N LEU A 720 -3.89 15.95 -27.85
CA LEU A 720 -3.96 16.94 -26.76
C LEU A 720 -3.47 18.32 -27.19
N ALA A 721 -2.38 18.39 -27.95
CA ALA A 721 -1.87 19.64 -28.51
C ALA A 721 -2.90 20.29 -29.45
N ILE A 722 -3.56 19.50 -30.31
CA ILE A 722 -4.65 19.99 -31.17
C ILE A 722 -5.78 20.59 -30.33
N ILE A 723 -6.22 19.90 -29.27
CA ILE A 723 -7.30 20.38 -28.40
C ILE A 723 -6.90 21.69 -27.71
N ALA A 724 -5.70 21.76 -27.13
CA ALA A 724 -5.24 22.96 -26.43
C ALA A 724 -5.07 24.17 -27.36
N LEU A 725 -4.47 23.96 -28.53
CA LEU A 725 -4.28 25.02 -29.55
C LEU A 725 -5.62 25.51 -30.12
N ASN A 726 -6.53 24.59 -30.44
CA ASN A 726 -7.85 24.93 -30.99
C ASN A 726 -8.69 25.72 -29.99
N ASN A 727 -8.75 25.29 -28.72
CA ASN A 727 -9.42 26.04 -27.65
C ASN A 727 -8.81 27.43 -27.43
N SER A 728 -7.51 27.59 -27.74
CA SER A 728 -6.81 28.88 -27.68
C SER A 728 -6.98 29.74 -28.93
N GLY A 729 -7.83 29.33 -29.88
CA GLY A 729 -8.06 30.05 -31.14
C GLY A 729 -6.91 29.93 -32.15
N ILE A 730 -5.93 29.07 -31.90
CA ILE A 730 -4.82 28.82 -32.82
C ILE A 730 -5.28 27.85 -33.91
N THR A 731 -5.08 28.25 -35.16
CA THR A 731 -5.37 27.39 -36.30
C THR A 731 -4.33 26.26 -36.37
N ILE A 732 -4.81 25.02 -36.42
CA ILE A 732 -3.96 23.84 -36.52
C ILE A 732 -3.35 23.78 -37.93
N SER A 733 -2.05 23.48 -38.02
CA SER A 733 -1.34 23.45 -39.30
C SER A 733 -1.81 22.27 -40.15
N ASN A 734 -1.75 22.44 -41.48
CA ASN A 734 -2.00 21.33 -42.39
C ASN A 734 -0.98 20.21 -42.19
N ASP A 735 0.25 20.50 -41.75
CA ASP A 735 1.27 19.48 -41.51
C ASP A 735 0.91 18.62 -40.29
N THR A 736 0.37 19.18 -39.21
CA THR A 736 -0.19 18.39 -38.09
C THR A 736 -1.36 17.54 -38.52
N ILE A 737 -2.27 18.14 -39.29
CA ILE A 737 -3.44 17.43 -39.79
C ILE A 737 -2.96 16.26 -40.65
N ASN A 738 -2.09 16.52 -41.62
CA ASN A 738 -1.51 15.50 -42.49
C ASN A 738 -0.74 14.44 -41.70
N TRP A 739 0.02 14.83 -40.68
CA TRP A 739 0.70 13.86 -39.83
C TRP A 739 -0.28 12.94 -39.12
N LEU A 740 -1.30 13.50 -38.47
CA LEU A 740 -2.28 12.70 -37.77
C LEU A 740 -3.04 11.79 -38.74
N LEU A 741 -3.26 12.24 -39.99
CA LEU A 741 -3.80 11.43 -41.08
C LEU A 741 -2.81 10.36 -41.60
N ASP A 742 -1.51 10.62 -41.59
CA ASP A 742 -0.44 9.69 -42.04
C ASP A 742 0.04 8.74 -40.93
N ALA A 743 -0.27 9.03 -39.67
CA ALA A 743 0.12 8.28 -38.48
C ALA A 743 -0.69 7.00 -38.14
N PRO A 744 -1.90 6.71 -38.67
CA PRO A 744 -2.53 5.45 -38.35
C PRO A 744 -1.65 4.28 -38.80
N ASN A 745 -1.70 3.18 -38.03
CA ASN A 745 -1.02 1.95 -38.36
C ASN A 745 -1.57 1.36 -39.68
N VAL A 746 -0.88 0.34 -40.21
CA VAL A 746 -1.25 -0.32 -41.48
C VAL A 746 -2.71 -0.81 -41.51
N ASP A 747 -3.28 -1.10 -40.34
CA ASP A 747 -4.66 -1.53 -40.18
C ASP A 747 -5.68 -0.37 -40.22
N GLY A 748 -5.24 0.88 -40.08
CA GLY A 748 -6.06 2.09 -40.14
C GLY A 748 -6.37 2.76 -38.80
N GLY A 749 -5.95 2.17 -37.66
CA GLY A 749 -6.18 2.74 -36.32
C GLY A 749 -4.96 3.46 -35.76
N TRP A 750 -5.12 4.16 -34.63
CA TRP A 750 -4.03 4.83 -33.91
C TRP A 750 -3.68 4.06 -32.64
N GLY A 751 -2.39 3.99 -32.32
CA GLY A 751 -1.85 3.51 -31.04
C GLY A 751 -0.35 3.21 -31.14
N VAL A 752 0.34 3.12 -29.99
CA VAL A 752 1.78 2.89 -29.93
C VAL A 752 2.08 1.42 -30.28
N GLN A 753 2.74 1.18 -31.42
CA GLN A 753 3.05 -0.12 -32.03
C GLN A 753 1.85 -0.94 -32.52
N LYS A 754 0.69 -0.85 -31.86
CA LYS A 754 -0.58 -1.43 -32.28
C LYS A 754 -1.69 -0.43 -32.07
N SER A 755 -2.69 -0.49 -32.94
CA SER A 755 -3.88 0.34 -32.85
C SER A 755 -4.71 -0.04 -31.62
N GLN A 756 -5.17 0.97 -30.88
CA GLN A 756 -6.01 0.84 -29.70
C GLN A 756 -7.29 1.67 -29.86
N THR A 757 -8.35 1.24 -29.19
CA THR A 757 -9.67 1.89 -29.28
C THR A 757 -9.65 3.33 -28.80
N PHE A 758 -9.02 3.60 -27.64
CA PHE A 758 -8.96 4.93 -27.05
C PHE A 758 -8.17 5.92 -27.93
N ASP A 759 -6.94 5.57 -28.30
CA ASP A 759 -6.09 6.38 -29.17
C ASP A 759 -6.77 6.68 -30.51
N THR A 760 -7.42 5.67 -31.11
CA THR A 760 -8.16 5.82 -32.37
C THR A 760 -9.33 6.78 -32.20
N ALA A 761 -10.13 6.64 -31.15
CA ALA A 761 -11.27 7.51 -30.87
C ALA A 761 -10.82 8.96 -30.58
N LEU A 762 -9.74 9.15 -29.81
CA LEU A 762 -9.22 10.47 -29.47
C LEU A 762 -8.61 11.18 -30.69
N ALA A 763 -7.85 10.47 -31.53
CA ALA A 763 -7.31 11.00 -32.78
C ALA A 763 -8.42 11.47 -33.72
N LEU A 764 -9.47 10.66 -33.87
CA LEU A 764 -10.67 10.98 -34.65
C LEU A 764 -11.40 12.22 -34.12
N LYS A 765 -11.53 12.37 -32.80
CA LYS A 765 -12.09 13.58 -32.17
C LYS A 765 -11.23 14.82 -32.43
N ALA A 766 -9.90 14.68 -32.33
CA ALA A 766 -8.97 15.77 -32.63
C ALA A 766 -9.05 16.21 -34.10
N LEU A 767 -9.12 15.27 -35.04
CA LEU A 767 -9.33 15.56 -36.47
C LEU A 767 -10.66 16.29 -36.73
N ASN A 768 -11.74 15.88 -36.05
CA ASN A 768 -13.02 16.57 -36.18
C ASN A 768 -12.95 18.04 -35.71
N LEU A 769 -12.21 18.31 -34.62
CA LEU A 769 -12.02 19.69 -34.11
C LEU A 769 -11.27 20.59 -35.10
N THR A 770 -10.45 20.02 -36.01
CA THR A 770 -9.77 20.79 -37.06
C THR A 770 -10.64 21.02 -38.30
N GLY A 771 -11.85 20.46 -38.32
CA GLY A 771 -12.78 20.54 -39.45
C GLY A 771 -12.56 19.47 -40.52
N ILE A 772 -11.70 18.48 -40.25
CA ILE A 772 -11.57 17.31 -41.12
C ILE A 772 -12.81 16.45 -40.99
N SER A 773 -13.47 16.21 -42.13
CA SER A 773 -14.70 15.44 -42.19
C SER A 773 -14.45 13.95 -42.04
N ALA A 774 -15.45 13.24 -41.53
CA ALA A 774 -15.51 11.77 -41.56
C ALA A 774 -15.37 11.14 -42.96
N GLU A 775 -15.51 11.92 -44.04
CA GLU A 775 -15.37 11.45 -45.42
C GLU A 775 -13.92 11.47 -45.95
N GLU A 776 -12.98 12.01 -45.17
CA GLU A 776 -11.56 12.00 -45.49
C GLU A 776 -11.04 10.54 -45.43
N ASN A 777 -10.08 10.17 -46.29
CA ASN A 777 -9.69 8.78 -46.51
C ASN A 777 -9.11 8.08 -45.26
N GLU A 778 -8.25 8.74 -44.50
CA GLU A 778 -7.60 8.13 -43.33
C GLU A 778 -8.53 8.19 -42.11
N THR A 779 -9.33 9.25 -42.00
CA THR A 779 -10.45 9.33 -41.06
C THR A 779 -11.44 8.20 -41.32
N LYS A 780 -11.75 7.90 -42.59
CA LYS A 780 -12.55 6.73 -43.00
C LYS A 780 -11.91 5.41 -42.63
N LYS A 781 -10.58 5.27 -42.76
CA LYS A 781 -9.88 4.06 -42.33
C LYS A 781 -9.87 3.92 -40.81
N GLY A 782 -9.77 5.02 -40.08
CA GLY A 782 -9.91 5.09 -38.63
C GLY A 782 -11.27 4.65 -38.15
N ILE A 783 -12.30 5.23 -38.75
CA ILE A 783 -13.68 4.83 -38.58
C ILE A 783 -13.78 3.33 -38.90
N ALA A 784 -13.38 2.90 -40.11
CA ALA A 784 -13.42 1.49 -40.52
C ALA A 784 -12.59 0.55 -39.65
N TRP A 785 -11.51 1.03 -39.03
CA TRP A 785 -10.71 0.27 -38.07
C TRP A 785 -11.51 0.05 -36.80
N LEU A 786 -12.16 1.09 -36.26
CA LEU A 786 -13.12 0.92 -35.19
C LEU A 786 -14.21 -0.06 -35.66
N GLU A 787 -14.87 0.17 -36.79
CA GLU A 787 -15.92 -0.72 -37.32
C GLU A 787 -15.48 -2.20 -37.45
N TYR A 788 -14.24 -2.46 -37.89
CA TYR A 788 -13.70 -3.80 -38.11
C TYR A 788 -13.21 -4.47 -36.82
N HIS A 789 -12.59 -3.71 -35.90
CA HIS A 789 -12.12 -4.21 -34.61
C HIS A 789 -13.20 -4.21 -33.55
N GLN A 790 -14.41 -3.80 -33.93
CA GLN A 790 -15.61 -4.24 -33.27
C GLN A 790 -15.60 -5.78 -33.22
N SER A 791 -15.63 -6.33 -32.00
CA SER A 791 -15.66 -7.77 -31.80
C SER A 791 -16.92 -8.35 -32.45
N ALA A 792 -16.91 -9.63 -32.80
CA ALA A 792 -18.02 -10.27 -33.53
C ALA A 792 -19.35 -10.23 -32.78
N ASP A 793 -19.29 -10.03 -31.47
CA ASP A 793 -20.43 -9.80 -30.59
C ASP A 793 -20.88 -8.32 -30.62
N GLY A 794 -19.99 -7.37 -30.89
CA GLY A 794 -20.31 -5.98 -31.22
C GLY A 794 -19.65 -4.89 -30.35
N GLY A 795 -18.74 -5.21 -29.42
CA GLY A 795 -18.05 -4.21 -28.58
C GLY A 795 -16.56 -4.03 -28.90
N TRP A 796 -15.91 -3.12 -28.17
CA TRP A 796 -14.46 -2.86 -28.22
C TRP A 796 -13.80 -3.10 -26.87
N VAL A 797 -13.44 -4.36 -26.62
CA VAL A 797 -12.68 -4.87 -25.46
C VAL A 797 -13.39 -4.68 -24.11
N TYR A 798 -13.65 -3.44 -23.68
CA TYR A 798 -14.31 -3.05 -22.43
C TYR A 798 -15.50 -2.12 -22.69
N GLU A 799 -16.43 -2.03 -21.74
CA GLU A 799 -17.68 -1.27 -21.88
C GLU A 799 -17.46 0.26 -21.99
N ASP A 800 -16.46 0.80 -21.28
CA ASP A 800 -16.06 2.22 -21.31
C ASP A 800 -15.43 2.64 -22.65
N SER A 801 -14.54 1.79 -23.17
CA SER A 801 -13.89 1.93 -24.48
C SER A 801 -14.91 1.82 -25.61
N SER A 802 -15.93 0.96 -25.43
CA SER A 802 -17.05 0.81 -26.37
C SER A 802 -17.96 2.05 -26.37
N ALA A 803 -18.25 2.62 -25.21
CA ALA A 803 -19.00 3.87 -25.07
C ALA A 803 -18.29 5.05 -25.76
N LEU A 804 -16.99 5.22 -25.52
CA LEU A 804 -16.18 6.25 -26.16
C LEU A 804 -16.09 6.07 -27.68
N ALA A 805 -15.90 4.84 -28.16
CA ALA A 805 -15.87 4.53 -29.60
C ALA A 805 -17.22 4.86 -30.26
N LEU A 806 -18.34 4.49 -29.62
CA LEU A 806 -19.68 4.81 -30.09
C LEU A 806 -19.90 6.33 -30.17
N ASP A 807 -19.54 7.07 -29.12
CA ASP A 807 -19.63 8.53 -29.08
C ASP A 807 -18.92 9.22 -30.24
N VAL A 808 -17.69 8.78 -30.53
CA VAL A 808 -16.89 9.34 -31.61
C VAL A 808 -17.45 8.95 -32.99
N LEU A 809 -17.92 7.72 -33.16
CA LEU A 809 -18.55 7.27 -34.41
C LEU A 809 -19.87 8.00 -34.72
N LEU A 810 -20.63 8.38 -33.67
CA LEU A 810 -21.83 9.21 -33.78
C LEU A 810 -21.48 10.67 -34.08
N LEU A 811 -20.50 11.24 -33.37
CA LEU A 811 -20.01 12.61 -33.60
C LEU A 811 -19.59 12.80 -35.07
N LEU A 812 -18.97 11.77 -35.65
CA LEU A 812 -18.48 11.76 -37.02
C LEU A 812 -19.56 11.41 -38.06
N ASN A 813 -20.78 11.06 -37.65
CA ASN A 813 -21.89 10.71 -38.54
C ASN A 813 -21.49 9.64 -39.59
N SER A 814 -20.76 8.62 -39.14
CA SER A 814 -20.27 7.53 -39.99
C SER A 814 -21.42 6.74 -40.64
N SER A 815 -21.18 6.15 -41.83
CA SER A 815 -22.15 5.23 -42.48
C SER A 815 -22.26 3.87 -41.78
N TRP A 816 -21.44 3.66 -40.76
CA TRP A 816 -21.41 2.47 -39.94
C TRP A 816 -22.73 2.27 -39.22
N ASN A 817 -23.15 1.01 -39.12
CA ASN A 817 -24.37 0.68 -38.44
C ASN A 817 -24.12 0.52 -36.93
N ALA A 818 -24.44 1.56 -36.16
CA ALA A 818 -24.41 1.52 -34.70
C ALA A 818 -25.27 0.39 -34.11
N THR A 819 -26.21 -0.20 -34.86
CA THR A 819 -27.09 -1.29 -34.40
C THR A 819 -26.32 -2.43 -33.74
N SER A 820 -25.17 -2.87 -34.28
CA SER A 820 -24.44 -4.00 -33.67
C SER A 820 -23.75 -3.63 -32.36
N ALA A 821 -23.25 -2.39 -32.22
CA ALA A 821 -22.63 -1.94 -30.96
C ALA A 821 -23.65 -1.59 -29.91
N VAL A 822 -24.74 -0.97 -30.33
CA VAL A 822 -25.93 -0.78 -29.52
C VAL A 822 -26.43 -2.14 -29.04
N GLN A 823 -26.60 -3.10 -29.95
CA GLN A 823 -27.06 -4.44 -29.59
C GLN A 823 -26.08 -5.14 -28.67
N TRP A 824 -24.77 -4.97 -28.86
CA TRP A 824 -23.78 -5.54 -27.95
C TRP A 824 -23.80 -4.94 -26.56
N LEU A 825 -23.91 -3.60 -26.46
CA LEU A 825 -24.12 -2.94 -25.18
C LEU A 825 -25.40 -3.50 -24.54
N LEU A 826 -26.50 -3.61 -25.29
CA LEU A 826 -27.74 -4.22 -24.78
C LEU A 826 -27.60 -5.72 -24.42
N ASP A 827 -26.75 -6.48 -25.11
CA ASP A 827 -26.52 -7.92 -24.83
C ASP A 827 -25.60 -8.14 -23.62
N ARG A 828 -24.76 -7.15 -23.29
CA ARG A 828 -23.87 -7.08 -22.11
C ARG A 828 -24.51 -6.36 -20.93
N GLU A 829 -25.74 -5.91 -21.10
CA GLU A 829 -26.58 -5.46 -20.01
C GLU A 829 -26.64 -6.59 -18.97
N ASN A 830 -26.22 -6.30 -17.75
CA ASN A 830 -26.29 -7.26 -16.67
C ASN A 830 -27.77 -7.55 -16.33
N PRO A 831 -28.06 -8.68 -15.65
CA PRO A 831 -29.44 -9.05 -15.33
C PRO A 831 -30.26 -8.00 -14.54
N ASP A 832 -29.59 -7.04 -13.92
CA ASP A 832 -30.20 -5.95 -13.18
C ASP A 832 -30.46 -4.70 -14.03
N ASN A 833 -30.09 -4.69 -15.31
CA ASN A 833 -30.21 -3.61 -16.30
C ASN A 833 -29.11 -2.52 -16.27
N GLY A 834 -27.96 -2.80 -15.64
CA GLY A 834 -26.77 -1.93 -15.65
C GLY A 834 -25.59 -2.53 -16.42
N TRP A 835 -24.43 -1.84 -16.40
CA TRP A 835 -23.21 -2.23 -17.11
C TRP A 835 -21.96 -2.23 -16.21
N GLY A 836 -21.07 -3.20 -16.42
CA GLY A 836 -19.78 -3.33 -15.73
C GLY A 836 -19.23 -4.75 -15.74
N ILE A 837 -17.95 -4.93 -15.36
CA ILE A 837 -17.27 -6.24 -15.31
C ILE A 837 -17.75 -7.00 -14.07
N ASP A 838 -18.29 -8.22 -14.27
CA ASP A 838 -18.86 -9.13 -13.27
C ASP A 838 -20.07 -8.62 -12.46
N ARG A 839 -20.34 -7.30 -12.47
CA ARG A 839 -21.52 -6.64 -11.89
C ARG A 839 -21.69 -5.22 -12.47
N SER A 840 -22.89 -4.66 -12.35
CA SER A 840 -23.19 -3.30 -12.82
C SER A 840 -22.52 -2.24 -11.97
N GLN A 841 -21.78 -1.34 -12.59
CA GLN A 841 -21.03 -0.26 -11.95
C GLN A 841 -21.61 1.09 -12.36
N THR A 842 -21.72 2.03 -11.43
CA THR A 842 -22.35 3.34 -11.67
C THR A 842 -21.63 4.12 -12.75
N TYR A 843 -20.30 4.22 -12.66
CA TYR A 843 -19.49 4.97 -13.62
C TYR A 843 -19.63 4.41 -15.04
N VAL A 844 -19.48 3.08 -15.19
CA VAL A 844 -19.61 2.39 -16.49
C VAL A 844 -21.03 2.52 -17.03
N THR A 845 -22.04 2.31 -16.20
CA THR A 845 -23.45 2.48 -16.58
C THR A 845 -23.75 3.90 -17.03
N ALA A 846 -23.25 4.91 -16.34
CA ALA A 846 -23.43 6.31 -16.71
C ALA A 846 -22.79 6.64 -18.08
N LEU A 847 -21.59 6.10 -18.36
CA LEU A 847 -20.95 6.24 -19.68
C LEU A 847 -21.75 5.58 -20.80
N VAL A 848 -22.24 4.36 -20.57
CA VAL A 848 -23.06 3.63 -21.55
C VAL A 848 -24.39 4.35 -21.79
N VAL A 849 -25.08 4.78 -20.73
CA VAL A 849 -26.32 5.57 -20.82
C VAL A 849 -26.10 6.86 -21.60
N SER A 850 -25.04 7.61 -21.27
CA SER A 850 -24.68 8.84 -22.00
C SER A 850 -24.52 8.61 -23.49
N SER A 851 -23.92 7.47 -23.86
CA SER A 851 -23.70 7.08 -25.26
C SER A 851 -24.99 6.64 -25.94
N LEU A 852 -25.80 5.80 -25.30
CA LEU A 852 -27.09 5.33 -25.83
C LEU A 852 -28.11 6.47 -26.02
N LEU A 853 -28.12 7.45 -25.10
CA LEU A 853 -28.96 8.66 -25.21
C LEU A 853 -28.67 9.46 -26.49
N LYS A 854 -27.44 9.46 -26.99
CA LYS A 854 -27.05 10.12 -28.25
C LYS A 854 -27.51 9.36 -29.49
N VAL A 855 -27.75 8.06 -29.38
CA VAL A 855 -28.29 7.23 -30.48
C VAL A 855 -29.81 7.34 -30.55
N ASP A 856 -30.48 6.86 -29.51
CA ASP A 856 -31.93 6.86 -29.37
C ASP A 856 -32.23 6.76 -27.87
N PRO A 857 -32.89 7.78 -27.28
CA PRO A 857 -33.23 7.78 -25.86
C PRO A 857 -34.01 6.55 -25.38
N SER A 858 -34.74 5.86 -26.26
CA SER A 858 -35.48 4.64 -25.90
C SER A 858 -34.57 3.46 -25.57
N LEU A 859 -33.32 3.44 -26.04
CA LEU A 859 -32.33 2.39 -25.77
C LEU A 859 -31.69 2.55 -24.38
N ALA A 860 -31.61 3.78 -23.89
CA ALA A 860 -31.05 4.09 -22.60
C ALA A 860 -32.03 3.86 -21.44
N VAL A 861 -33.31 3.58 -21.71
CA VAL A 861 -34.37 3.51 -20.70
C VAL A 861 -34.01 2.58 -19.54
N ASN A 862 -33.47 1.41 -19.86
CA ASN A 862 -33.08 0.43 -18.86
C ASN A 862 -31.92 0.92 -17.98
N GLY A 863 -30.85 1.45 -18.57
CA GLY A 863 -29.72 2.00 -17.82
C GLY A 863 -30.03 3.29 -17.07
N THR A 864 -30.86 4.16 -17.65
CA THR A 864 -31.43 5.33 -16.98
C THR A 864 -32.29 4.90 -15.80
N GLN A 865 -33.10 3.85 -15.97
CA GLN A 865 -33.89 3.29 -14.89
C GLN A 865 -32.99 2.62 -13.84
N TRP A 866 -31.92 1.95 -14.23
CA TRP A 866 -30.91 1.43 -13.32
C TRP A 866 -30.27 2.56 -12.53
N LEU A 867 -29.83 3.64 -13.17
CA LEU A 867 -29.28 4.79 -12.45
C LEU A 867 -30.32 5.40 -11.50
N LEU A 868 -31.59 5.48 -11.89
CA LEU A 868 -32.66 5.94 -11.01
C LEU A 868 -32.90 5.00 -9.81
N ASP A 869 -32.97 3.70 -10.06
CA ASP A 869 -33.26 2.67 -9.05
C ASP A 869 -32.08 2.47 -8.09
N ASN A 870 -30.86 2.81 -8.54
CA ASN A 870 -29.62 2.70 -7.78
C ASN A 870 -29.09 4.06 -7.31
N GLN A 871 -29.86 5.13 -7.49
CA GLN A 871 -29.61 6.38 -6.79
C GLN A 871 -29.98 6.16 -5.33
N ASN A 872 -29.02 6.36 -4.43
CA ASN A 872 -29.26 6.22 -3.01
C ASN A 872 -30.24 7.31 -2.53
N PRO A 873 -30.97 7.08 -1.41
CA PRO A 873 -31.94 8.05 -0.89
C PRO A 873 -31.36 9.43 -0.59
N ASP A 874 -30.05 9.51 -0.36
CA ASP A 874 -29.31 10.75 -0.12
C ASP A 874 -29.03 11.55 -1.41
N GLY A 875 -29.31 10.98 -2.58
CA GLY A 875 -29.12 11.57 -3.90
C GLY A 875 -27.82 11.19 -4.59
N GLY A 876 -26.90 10.48 -3.92
CA GLY A 876 -25.64 10.04 -4.51
C GLY A 876 -25.71 8.64 -5.13
N TRP A 877 -24.59 8.19 -5.66
CA TRP A 877 -24.37 6.81 -6.10
C TRP A 877 -23.09 6.23 -5.51
N GLY A 878 -23.14 4.96 -5.14
CA GLY A 878 -21.95 4.17 -4.85
C GLY A 878 -21.33 3.59 -6.12
N PHE A 879 -20.27 2.80 -5.95
CA PHE A 879 -19.60 2.10 -7.06
C PHE A 879 -20.57 1.19 -7.84
N SER A 880 -21.53 0.58 -7.15
CA SER A 880 -22.58 -0.30 -7.69
C SER A 880 -23.82 -0.21 -6.79
N ARG A 881 -24.91 -0.90 -7.16
CA ARG A 881 -26.19 -0.93 -6.43
C ARG A 881 -26.06 -1.15 -4.91
N GLU A 882 -25.15 -2.03 -4.51
CA GLU A 882 -24.97 -2.45 -3.10
C GLU A 882 -24.09 -1.49 -2.29
N TYR A 883 -23.61 -0.41 -2.90
CA TYR A 883 -22.67 0.51 -2.29
C TYR A 883 -23.38 1.83 -1.98
N ASN A 884 -23.16 2.30 -0.75
CA ASN A 884 -23.54 3.65 -0.36
C ASN A 884 -22.84 4.69 -1.24
N SER A 885 -23.44 5.87 -1.31
CA SER A 885 -22.85 7.02 -1.98
C SER A 885 -21.49 7.32 -1.40
N GLY A 886 -20.44 7.28 -2.22
CA GLY A 886 -19.06 7.36 -1.71
C GLY A 886 -18.04 7.87 -2.72
N PHE A 887 -18.32 7.74 -4.01
CA PHE A 887 -17.42 8.24 -5.05
C PHE A 887 -18.01 9.51 -5.65
N LEU A 888 -17.38 10.64 -5.33
CA LEU A 888 -17.79 11.95 -5.83
C LEU A 888 -17.77 12.01 -7.36
N ARG A 889 -16.79 11.34 -7.99
CA ARG A 889 -16.70 11.17 -9.45
C ARG A 889 -17.91 10.45 -10.03
N ASP A 890 -18.26 9.30 -9.48
CA ASP A 890 -19.30 8.43 -10.02
C ASP A 890 -20.67 9.09 -9.86
N THR A 891 -20.90 9.74 -8.70
CA THR A 891 -22.10 10.54 -8.44
C THR A 891 -22.20 11.75 -9.36
N ALA A 892 -21.10 12.46 -9.62
CA ALA A 892 -21.09 13.59 -10.53
C ALA A 892 -21.42 13.15 -11.97
N LEU A 893 -20.78 12.10 -12.47
CA LEU A 893 -21.03 11.63 -13.84
C LEU A 893 -22.47 11.09 -13.99
N ALA A 894 -22.92 10.24 -13.08
CA ALA A 894 -24.31 9.75 -13.09
C ALA A 894 -25.29 10.92 -12.94
N GLY A 895 -24.99 11.87 -12.06
CA GLY A 895 -25.77 13.08 -11.85
C GLY A 895 -25.89 13.95 -13.11
N ASP A 896 -24.81 14.10 -13.89
CA ASP A 896 -24.77 14.89 -15.13
C ASP A 896 -25.66 14.24 -16.19
N VAL A 897 -25.43 12.95 -16.43
CA VAL A 897 -26.18 12.14 -17.38
C VAL A 897 -27.68 12.16 -17.05
N MET A 898 -28.02 12.14 -15.76
CA MET A 898 -29.40 12.15 -15.27
C MET A 898 -29.98 13.55 -15.08
N SER A 899 -29.18 14.62 -15.22
CA SER A 899 -29.55 15.98 -14.82
C SER A 899 -30.16 16.04 -13.41
N SER A 900 -29.54 15.34 -12.46
CA SER A 900 -30.09 15.04 -11.15
C SER A 900 -29.82 16.14 -10.12
N GLY A 901 -30.87 16.84 -9.71
CA GLY A 901 -30.78 17.84 -8.63
C GLY A 901 -30.48 17.25 -7.26
N SER A 902 -30.86 16.00 -7.00
CA SER A 902 -30.51 15.28 -5.75
C SER A 902 -29.02 14.91 -5.73
N ALA A 903 -28.41 14.59 -6.88
CA ALA A 903 -26.96 14.39 -7.00
C ALA A 903 -26.18 15.66 -6.67
N ALA A 904 -26.62 16.79 -7.23
CA ALA A 904 -26.04 18.09 -6.91
C ALA A 904 -26.17 18.41 -5.41
N ASN A 905 -27.32 18.11 -4.79
CA ASN A 905 -27.51 18.27 -3.35
C ASN A 905 -26.60 17.34 -2.53
N TRP A 906 -26.42 16.10 -2.98
CA TRP A 906 -25.53 15.13 -2.32
C TRP A 906 -24.08 15.59 -2.37
N ILE A 907 -23.58 15.97 -3.56
CA ILE A 907 -22.22 16.48 -3.72
C ILE A 907 -22.03 17.71 -2.83
N SER A 908 -23.00 18.62 -2.83
CA SER A 908 -23.03 19.80 -1.95
C SER A 908 -22.99 19.43 -0.46
N ALA A 909 -23.63 18.32 -0.06
CA ALA A 909 -23.62 17.83 1.32
C ALA A 909 -22.26 17.21 1.72
N GLN A 910 -21.49 16.69 0.76
CA GLN A 910 -20.12 16.21 0.99
C GLN A 910 -19.10 17.35 1.15
N GLN A 911 -19.52 18.60 0.93
CA GLN A 911 -18.66 19.75 1.11
C GLN A 911 -18.28 19.92 2.59
N LYS A 912 -16.99 19.88 2.87
CA LYS A 912 -16.44 20.02 4.22
C LYS A 912 -16.78 21.39 4.82
N PRO A 913 -16.74 21.55 6.16
CA PRO A 913 -17.04 22.81 6.82
C PRO A 913 -16.17 23.99 6.34
N ASP A 914 -14.94 23.72 5.91
CA ASP A 914 -14.02 24.72 5.36
C ASP A 914 -14.44 25.24 3.97
N GLY A 915 -15.38 24.57 3.31
CA GLY A 915 -15.90 24.90 1.99
C GLY A 915 -15.28 24.09 0.86
N GLY A 916 -14.27 23.26 1.14
CA GLY A 916 -13.63 22.40 0.15
C GLY A 916 -14.25 21.02 0.11
N TRP A 917 -13.77 20.20 -0.83
CA TRP A 917 -13.94 18.75 -0.78
C TRP A 917 -12.62 18.11 -0.32
N GLU A 918 -12.20 17.02 -0.93
CA GLU A 918 -11.00 16.29 -0.50
C GLU A 918 -9.71 17.04 -0.82
N ASN A 919 -9.59 17.54 -2.05
CA ASN A 919 -8.40 18.23 -2.55
C ASN A 919 -8.80 19.25 -3.63
N VAL A 920 -7.81 19.86 -4.27
CA VAL A 920 -8.02 20.92 -5.26
C VAL A 920 -8.67 20.41 -6.54
N ASP A 921 -8.31 19.22 -7.02
CA ASP A 921 -8.92 18.63 -8.22
C ASP A 921 -10.40 18.28 -7.94
N HIS A 922 -10.68 17.57 -6.85
CA HIS A 922 -12.03 17.22 -6.44
C HIS A 922 -12.90 18.46 -6.18
N THR A 923 -12.34 19.49 -5.53
CA THR A 923 -13.07 20.75 -5.34
C THR A 923 -13.33 21.48 -6.66
N SER A 924 -12.34 21.52 -7.57
CA SER A 924 -12.50 22.16 -8.88
C SER A 924 -13.57 21.46 -9.72
N ARG A 925 -13.58 20.12 -9.71
CA ARG A 925 -14.56 19.32 -10.47
C ARG A 925 -15.95 19.38 -9.87
N ALA A 926 -16.08 19.31 -8.54
CA ALA A 926 -17.36 19.48 -7.84
C ALA A 926 -18.00 20.86 -8.06
N VAL A 927 -17.19 21.87 -8.38
CA VAL A 927 -17.64 23.23 -8.72
C VAL A 927 -18.03 23.36 -10.20
N ILE A 928 -17.38 22.60 -11.08
CA ILE A 928 -17.66 22.60 -12.53
C ILE A 928 -18.94 21.82 -12.84
N PHE A 929 -19.15 20.72 -12.13
CA PHE A 929 -20.40 19.98 -12.09
C PHE A 929 -21.49 20.83 -11.40
#